data_AF-A0AAW2KRH6-F1
#
_entry.id   AF-A0AAW2KRH6-F1
#
_cell.length_a   1.000
_cell.length_b   1.000
_cell.length_c   1.000
_cell.angle_alpha   90.00
_cell.angle_beta   90.00
_cell.angle_gamma   90.00
#
_symmetry.space_group_name_H-M   'P 1'
#
loop_
_entity.id
_entity.type
_entity.pdbx_description
1 polymer ?
#
loop_
_entity_poly.entity_id
_entity_poly.type
_entity_poly.pdbx_seq_one_letter_code
_entity_poly.pdbx_strand_id
1 'polypeptide(L)'
;MPIVPLPSDLFEMILSCKSDRHQKVVTPDSVRHYLRDSKYLSTLGRSHNFLLLEYCLEDLIDTDVGIHASHLPLLPLASGDYGSLSRSSEGIVYYICNELEYMLLQQISNRLIDRTIPVKLLCRLTSIANVSGANLVVFSVNEFVQLFSEFVPAEWKYKMKVLWNPSSNSTHPASSWFLLFWRYLREQCEELSLFGDWPIIPSVSGHLYRPSRQKKLLNLQKLSEKMQHVLVKIGCTILDSTYCIEHPDLINYVHDADAPGILDAIYDVSSSDGINQLLQCLEAKERDELRQFLLDPKWFVGKKMDDSHIQNSKWLPIYRVYDGESTDNSKYSDLVNPRKFLPPIDCPECLFTSEFIYNLSNTEEELLRRFYGVERMRKTEFYKLHVLNRIEELETDVRDSIMLSVLQELPQLCVEDASFREILRNLEFLPTTSGTLKSPAKLYDPRNEELYALLEDSDSFPSGTFSKSGVLDMLQGLGLKTTVSVDAVIQCARHVEHLMHENQEKAHSKGKVLLSYLEVNALKWLPDPLEDDHRKVNRMFLRAASAFKSRHFKSDLEKFWNELRLISWCPVLISPPHMSLPWPTVLSLVAPPKLVRPYSDLWLVSASMRILDGECSSSALSHQLGWSNPPGGSVIAAQLLELGKNNEIISDPFSDGNGFGNAEDIFYLDGLAWFG
;
A
#
# COMPACT_ATOMS: atom_id res chain seq x y z
N MET A 1 49.85 -76.31 17.03
CA MET A 1 50.57 -77.06 18.09
C MET A 1 49.81 -76.87 19.39
N PRO A 2 49.51 -77.92 20.17
CA PRO A 2 48.96 -77.72 21.52
C PRO A 2 50.06 -77.15 22.41
N ILE A 3 49.83 -75.97 22.99
CA ILE A 3 50.70 -75.40 24.03
C ILE A 3 50.28 -76.07 25.32
N VAL A 4 51.11 -77.00 25.82
CA VAL A 4 50.91 -77.66 27.11
C VAL A 4 51.74 -76.90 28.14
N PRO A 5 51.12 -76.29 29.17
CA PRO A 5 51.87 -75.70 30.26
C PRO A 5 52.58 -76.83 31.02
N LEU A 6 53.91 -76.82 30.99
CA LEU A 6 54.73 -77.73 31.79
C LEU A 6 54.66 -77.32 33.27
N PRO A 7 54.46 -78.24 34.21
CA PRO A 7 54.65 -77.99 35.63
C PRO A 7 56.04 -77.39 35.91
N SER A 8 56.13 -76.44 36.82
CA SER A 8 57.36 -75.67 37.11
C SER A 8 58.58 -76.57 37.34
N ASP A 9 58.38 -77.69 38.03
CA ASP A 9 59.44 -78.64 38.35
C ASP A 9 60.00 -79.36 37.10
N LEU A 10 59.15 -79.66 36.11
CA LEU A 10 59.56 -80.28 34.84
C LEU A 10 60.24 -79.27 33.91
N PHE A 11 59.81 -78.00 33.95
CA PHE A 11 60.44 -76.92 33.20
C PHE A 11 61.89 -76.66 33.68
N GLU A 12 62.08 -76.58 34.99
CA GLU A 12 63.40 -76.47 35.64
C GLU A 12 64.29 -77.71 35.39
N MET A 13 63.69 -78.90 35.37
CA MET A 13 64.41 -80.16 35.07
C MET A 13 64.89 -80.22 33.60
N ILE A 14 64.11 -79.71 32.64
CA ILE A 14 64.50 -79.66 31.23
C ILE A 14 65.63 -78.64 31.02
N LEU A 15 65.55 -77.47 31.66
CA LEU A 15 66.59 -76.44 31.61
C LEU A 15 67.93 -76.88 32.24
N SER A 16 67.88 -77.75 33.26
CA SER A 16 69.07 -78.28 33.93
C SER A 16 69.72 -79.48 33.22
N CYS A 17 69.05 -80.08 32.22
CA CYS A 17 69.61 -81.15 31.38
C CYS A 17 70.62 -80.59 30.35
N LYS A 18 71.90 -80.52 30.72
CA LYS A 18 73.02 -80.25 29.80
C LYS A 18 73.12 -81.33 28.72
N SER A 19 72.54 -81.06 27.56
CA SER A 19 72.79 -81.80 26.32
C SER A 19 73.62 -80.93 25.37
N ASP A 20 74.54 -81.52 24.61
CA ASP A 20 75.50 -80.87 23.69
C ASP A 20 74.87 -80.08 22.52
N ARG A 21 73.54 -79.92 22.52
CA ARG A 21 72.81 -79.08 21.57
C ARG A 21 72.17 -77.94 22.34
N HIS A 22 72.51 -76.71 21.97
CA HIS A 22 72.09 -75.49 22.64
C HIS A 22 70.56 -75.41 22.67
N GLN A 23 69.95 -75.79 23.79
CA GLN A 23 68.51 -75.63 24.00
C GLN A 23 68.24 -74.13 24.14
N LYS A 24 67.59 -73.52 23.14
CA LYS A 24 67.11 -72.14 23.23
C LYS A 24 65.67 -72.17 23.73
N VAL A 25 65.43 -71.51 24.86
CA VAL A 25 64.06 -71.23 25.31
C VAL A 25 63.42 -70.32 24.28
N VAL A 26 62.28 -70.75 23.75
CA VAL A 26 61.45 -69.92 22.87
C VAL A 26 60.68 -68.98 23.78
N THR A 27 61.18 -67.77 23.96
CA THR A 27 60.50 -66.65 24.64
C THR A 27 59.75 -65.80 23.61
N PRO A 28 58.72 -65.03 23.99
CA PRO A 28 58.06 -64.09 23.09
C PRO A 28 59.06 -63.16 22.37
N ASP A 29 60.09 -62.68 23.06
CA ASP A 29 61.16 -61.84 22.47
C ASP A 29 61.96 -62.55 21.37
N SER A 30 62.38 -63.79 21.63
CA SER A 30 63.11 -64.59 20.65
C SER A 30 62.24 -64.89 19.41
N VAL A 31 60.92 -65.08 19.60
CA VAL A 31 59.96 -65.27 18.51
C VAL A 31 59.80 -63.98 17.72
N ARG A 32 59.61 -62.83 18.37
CA ARG A 32 59.55 -61.52 17.69
C ARG A 32 60.77 -61.29 16.81
N HIS A 33 61.97 -61.54 17.32
CA HIS A 33 63.21 -61.37 16.55
C HIS A 33 63.27 -62.30 15.34
N TYR A 34 62.89 -63.57 15.50
CA TYR A 34 62.86 -64.53 14.39
C TYR A 34 61.81 -64.18 13.32
N LEU A 35 60.63 -63.71 13.75
CA LEU A 35 59.52 -63.43 12.83
C LEU A 35 59.72 -62.17 11.98
N ARG A 36 60.52 -61.20 12.45
CA ARG A 36 60.86 -59.98 11.67
C ARG A 36 61.48 -60.29 10.31
N ASP A 37 62.35 -61.30 10.26
CA ASP A 37 63.08 -61.69 9.04
C ASP A 37 62.44 -62.87 8.30
N SER A 38 61.32 -63.39 8.81
CA SER A 38 60.70 -64.62 8.30
C SER A 38 59.84 -64.38 7.06
N LYS A 39 60.23 -64.98 5.93
CA LYS A 39 59.46 -64.97 4.68
C LYS A 39 58.31 -66.00 4.64
N TYR A 40 58.18 -66.83 5.68
CA TYR A 40 57.26 -67.98 5.70
C TYR A 40 55.90 -67.68 6.35
N LEU A 41 55.69 -66.47 6.87
CA LEU A 41 54.44 -66.08 7.54
C LEU A 41 53.20 -66.16 6.62
N SER A 42 53.38 -65.99 5.32
CA SER A 42 52.32 -66.14 4.30
C SER A 42 51.89 -67.59 4.06
N THR A 43 52.69 -68.58 4.49
CA THR A 43 52.37 -70.02 4.34
C THR A 43 51.63 -70.61 5.55
N LEU A 44 51.59 -69.87 6.66
CA LEU A 44 50.89 -70.28 7.88
C LEU A 44 49.40 -69.96 7.80
N GLY A 45 48.55 -70.86 8.28
CA GLY A 45 47.11 -70.63 8.34
C GLY A 45 46.75 -69.49 9.31
N ARG A 46 45.68 -68.75 9.01
CA ARG A 46 45.21 -67.56 9.74
C ARG A 46 45.13 -67.76 11.27
N SER A 47 44.64 -68.91 11.72
CA SER A 47 44.54 -69.26 13.15
C SER A 47 45.89 -69.36 13.85
N HIS A 48 46.94 -69.81 13.17
CA HIS A 48 48.29 -69.90 13.72
C HIS A 48 48.93 -68.52 13.85
N ASN A 49 48.68 -67.62 12.89
CA ASN A 49 49.18 -66.25 12.95
C ASN A 49 48.55 -65.46 14.10
N PHE A 50 47.27 -65.70 14.40
CA PHE A 50 46.62 -65.09 15.58
C PHE A 50 47.24 -65.55 16.89
N LEU A 51 47.52 -66.86 17.04
CA LEU A 51 48.18 -67.41 18.22
C LEU A 51 49.61 -66.87 18.38
N LEU A 52 50.35 -66.71 17.27
CA LEU A 52 51.67 -66.11 17.28
C LEU A 52 51.63 -64.65 17.70
N LEU A 53 50.65 -63.88 17.22
CA LEU A 53 50.47 -62.49 17.63
C LEU A 53 50.14 -62.39 19.11
N GLU A 54 49.20 -63.21 19.61
CA GLU A 54 48.84 -63.27 21.02
C GLU A 54 50.06 -63.57 21.91
N TYR A 55 50.85 -64.60 21.53
CA TYR A 55 52.07 -64.97 22.25
C TYR A 55 53.14 -63.87 22.22
N CYS A 56 53.33 -63.21 21.07
CA CYS A 56 54.32 -62.13 20.93
C CYS A 56 53.98 -60.86 21.73
N LEU A 57 52.73 -60.72 22.18
CA LEU A 57 52.25 -59.56 22.95
C LEU A 57 52.10 -59.87 24.46
N GLU A 58 52.32 -61.13 24.88
CA GLU A 58 52.04 -61.61 26.24
C GLU A 58 52.97 -61.01 27.31
N ASP A 59 54.25 -60.83 26.98
CA ASP A 59 55.29 -60.28 27.87
C ASP A 59 55.41 -58.75 27.84
N LEU A 60 54.66 -58.08 26.96
CA LEU A 60 54.80 -56.63 26.72
C LEU A 60 53.78 -55.82 27.50
N ILE A 61 54.24 -54.71 28.09
CA ILE A 61 53.38 -53.64 28.62
C ILE A 61 52.90 -52.77 27.45
N ASP A 62 51.66 -52.28 27.52
CA ASP A 62 50.93 -51.60 26.44
C ASP A 62 51.69 -50.41 25.86
N THR A 63 52.42 -49.65 26.69
CA THR A 63 53.25 -48.51 26.27
C THR A 63 54.43 -48.90 25.38
N ASP A 64 54.97 -50.10 25.59
CA ASP A 64 56.27 -50.50 25.03
C ASP A 64 56.11 -51.39 23.80
N VAL A 65 54.87 -51.75 23.44
CA VAL A 65 54.56 -52.57 22.28
C VAL A 65 55.12 -51.96 20.99
N GLY A 66 54.99 -50.65 20.80
CA GLY A 66 55.53 -49.97 19.62
C GLY A 66 57.06 -50.04 19.51
N ILE A 67 57.77 -50.26 20.61
CA ILE A 67 59.24 -50.42 20.65
C ILE A 67 59.61 -51.89 20.45
N HIS A 68 59.09 -52.79 21.29
CA HIS A 68 59.54 -54.17 21.35
C HIS A 68 58.90 -55.09 20.31
N ALA A 69 57.71 -54.73 19.80
CA ALA A 69 57.03 -55.42 18.69
C ALA A 69 57.18 -54.68 17.35
N SER A 70 58.07 -53.69 17.26
CA SER A 70 58.30 -52.96 15.99
C SER A 70 58.71 -53.91 14.85
N HIS A 71 58.20 -53.63 13.65
CA HIS A 71 58.38 -54.37 12.40
C HIS A 71 57.87 -55.82 12.41
N LEU A 72 56.95 -56.17 13.32
CA LEU A 72 56.36 -57.50 13.38
C LEU A 72 55.17 -57.62 12.40
N PRO A 73 55.26 -58.37 11.29
CA PRO A 73 54.24 -58.39 10.23
C PRO A 73 53.14 -59.42 10.53
N LEU A 74 52.48 -59.27 11.68
CA LEU A 74 51.46 -60.19 12.18
C LEU A 74 50.11 -59.53 12.42
N LEU A 75 49.98 -58.22 12.19
CA LEU A 75 48.77 -57.48 12.50
C LEU A 75 47.69 -57.76 11.45
N PRO A 76 46.59 -58.47 11.75
CA PRO A 76 45.63 -58.89 10.74
C PRO A 76 44.76 -57.74 10.26
N LEU A 77 44.66 -57.56 8.94
CA LEU A 77 43.96 -56.46 8.30
C LEU A 77 42.66 -56.91 7.64
N ALA A 78 41.71 -56.00 7.49
CA ALA A 78 40.44 -56.25 6.83
C ALA A 78 40.59 -56.63 5.35
N SER A 79 41.69 -56.22 4.68
CA SER A 79 42.02 -56.66 3.32
C SER A 79 42.33 -58.16 3.21
N GLY A 80 42.59 -58.83 4.35
CA GLY A 80 43.08 -60.20 4.42
C GLY A 80 44.61 -60.31 4.54
N ASP A 81 45.32 -59.19 4.41
CA ASP A 81 46.77 -59.11 4.56
C ASP A 81 47.19 -58.90 6.02
N TYR A 82 48.51 -58.87 6.26
CA TYR A 82 49.08 -58.57 7.57
C TYR A 82 49.92 -57.29 7.54
N GLY A 83 49.60 -56.36 8.44
CA GLY A 83 50.33 -55.15 8.72
C GLY A 83 51.44 -55.35 9.76
N SER A 84 52.25 -54.32 9.97
CA SER A 84 53.35 -54.33 10.94
C SER A 84 53.14 -53.34 12.08
N LEU A 85 53.37 -53.78 13.31
CA LEU A 85 53.43 -52.88 14.47
C LEU A 85 54.68 -52.00 14.39
N SER A 86 54.57 -50.76 14.82
CA SER A 86 55.67 -49.80 14.91
C SER A 86 55.36 -48.75 15.97
N ARG A 87 56.31 -47.84 16.23
CA ARG A 87 56.12 -46.71 17.15
C ARG A 87 55.03 -45.79 16.60
N SER A 88 54.31 -45.09 17.48
CA SER A 88 53.20 -44.20 17.07
C SER A 88 53.61 -43.06 16.13
N SER A 89 54.90 -42.70 16.05
CA SER A 89 55.44 -41.67 15.15
C SER A 89 56.00 -42.21 13.83
N GLU A 90 55.96 -43.53 13.63
CA GLU A 90 56.58 -44.21 12.49
C GLU A 90 55.56 -45.07 11.74
N GLY A 91 55.72 -45.16 10.42
CA GLY A 91 54.96 -46.11 9.60
C GLY A 91 53.51 -45.70 9.30
N ILE A 92 52.70 -46.72 9.00
CA ILE A 92 51.28 -46.58 8.66
C ILE A 92 50.46 -46.75 9.94
N VAL A 93 49.47 -45.88 10.13
CA VAL A 93 48.51 -45.99 11.24
C VAL A 93 47.43 -47.01 10.89
N TYR A 94 47.17 -47.92 11.82
CA TYR A 94 46.12 -48.92 11.72
C TYR A 94 44.97 -48.61 12.67
N TYR A 95 43.74 -48.83 12.19
CA TYR A 95 42.52 -48.41 12.88
C TYR A 95 41.74 -49.60 13.42
N ILE A 96 41.36 -49.50 14.70
CA ILE A 96 40.38 -50.39 15.33
C ILE A 96 39.03 -49.69 15.25
N CYS A 97 38.10 -50.29 14.51
CA CYS A 97 36.81 -49.70 14.19
C CYS A 97 35.65 -50.45 14.86
N ASN A 98 34.56 -49.74 15.15
CA ASN A 98 33.26 -50.34 15.47
C ASN A 98 32.60 -50.94 14.19
N GLU A 99 31.40 -51.50 14.32
CA GLU A 99 30.72 -52.16 13.19
C GLU A 99 30.38 -51.19 12.06
N LEU A 100 29.88 -49.99 12.39
CA LEU A 100 29.49 -48.97 11.41
C LEU A 100 30.70 -48.39 10.70
N GLU A 101 31.76 -48.06 11.44
CA GLU A 101 33.03 -47.57 10.90
C GLU A 101 33.66 -48.60 9.96
N TYR A 102 33.63 -49.87 10.33
CA TYR A 102 34.16 -50.95 9.49
C TYR A 102 33.41 -51.07 8.16
N MET A 103 32.10 -50.83 8.15
CA MET A 103 31.31 -50.75 6.91
C MET A 103 31.60 -49.49 6.10
N LEU A 104 31.81 -48.35 6.77
CA LEU A 104 32.04 -47.05 6.14
C LEU A 104 33.43 -46.97 5.47
N LEU A 105 34.44 -47.59 6.07
CA LEU A 105 35.85 -47.44 5.70
C LEU A 105 36.38 -48.52 4.75
N GLN A 106 35.51 -49.28 4.07
CA GLN A 106 35.92 -50.42 3.21
C GLN A 106 36.98 -50.08 2.15
N GLN A 107 36.99 -48.84 1.64
CA GLN A 107 37.97 -48.36 0.66
C GLN A 107 39.42 -48.38 1.19
N ILE A 108 39.61 -48.29 2.51
CA ILE A 108 40.92 -48.34 3.20
C ILE A 108 41.07 -49.62 4.03
N SER A 109 40.47 -50.72 3.59
CA SER A 109 40.52 -52.03 4.27
C SER A 109 41.94 -52.53 4.60
N ASN A 110 42.97 -52.07 3.87
CA ASN A 110 44.38 -52.33 4.17
C ASN A 110 44.93 -51.57 5.40
N ARG A 111 44.15 -50.68 6.01
CA ARG A 111 44.50 -49.96 7.24
C ARG A 111 43.59 -50.31 8.42
N LEU A 112 42.54 -51.12 8.20
CA LEU A 112 41.61 -51.52 9.26
C LEU A 112 42.03 -52.85 9.87
N ILE A 113 41.93 -52.98 11.19
CA ILE A 113 42.11 -54.25 11.87
C ILE A 113 40.94 -55.18 11.55
N ASP A 114 41.28 -56.41 11.20
CA ASP A 114 40.32 -57.48 10.94
C ASP A 114 39.44 -57.75 12.17
N ARG A 115 38.12 -57.59 12.03
CA ARG A 115 37.15 -57.83 13.12
C ARG A 115 36.84 -59.31 13.34
N THR A 116 37.28 -60.20 12.45
CA THR A 116 37.06 -61.66 12.59
C THR A 116 38.07 -62.34 13.52
N ILE A 117 39.00 -61.58 14.09
CA ILE A 117 40.00 -62.08 15.05
C ILE A 117 39.36 -62.48 16.39
N PRO A 118 40.01 -63.33 17.19
CA PRO A 118 39.53 -63.68 18.51
C PRO A 118 39.31 -62.45 19.41
N VAL A 119 38.19 -62.41 20.13
CA VAL A 119 37.79 -61.26 20.98
C VAL A 119 38.86 -60.87 21.99
N LYS A 120 39.55 -61.85 22.59
CA LYS A 120 40.66 -61.59 23.53
C LYS A 120 41.79 -60.80 22.88
N LEU A 121 42.16 -61.16 21.65
CA LEU A 121 43.20 -60.49 20.88
C LEU A 121 42.75 -59.08 20.47
N LEU A 122 41.49 -58.92 20.05
CA LEU A 122 40.93 -57.59 19.78
C LEU A 122 40.97 -56.69 21.03
N CYS A 123 40.56 -57.19 22.20
CA CYS A 123 40.65 -56.45 23.46
C CYS A 123 42.09 -56.04 23.80
N ARG A 124 43.07 -56.93 23.56
CA ARG A 124 44.49 -56.63 23.75
C ARG A 124 44.95 -55.49 22.83
N LEU A 125 44.63 -55.56 21.54
CA LEU A 125 44.97 -54.53 20.56
C LEU A 125 44.29 -53.19 20.88
N THR A 126 43.04 -53.20 21.33
CA THR A 126 42.33 -51.99 21.79
C THR A 126 43.01 -51.37 23.01
N SER A 127 43.48 -52.18 23.96
CA SER A 127 44.20 -51.68 25.14
C SER A 127 45.51 -50.98 24.74
N ILE A 128 46.24 -51.57 23.79
CA ILE A 128 47.46 -50.98 23.21
C ILE A 128 47.14 -49.65 22.49
N ALA A 129 46.06 -49.62 21.70
CA ALA A 129 45.64 -48.42 20.97
C ALA A 129 45.30 -47.25 21.92
N ASN A 130 44.65 -47.54 23.05
CA ASN A 130 44.26 -46.53 24.04
C ASN A 130 45.45 -45.85 24.74
N VAL A 131 46.62 -46.50 24.77
CA VAL A 131 47.84 -45.97 25.41
C VAL A 131 48.74 -45.23 24.40
N SER A 132 48.42 -45.30 23.10
CA SER A 132 49.09 -44.56 22.01
C SER A 132 50.61 -44.80 21.90
N GLY A 133 51.11 -45.92 22.41
CA GLY A 133 52.53 -46.31 22.33
C GLY A 133 52.92 -46.95 20.99
N ALA A 134 51.95 -47.40 20.21
CA ALA A 134 52.13 -48.04 18.89
C ALA A 134 51.33 -47.31 17.81
N ASN A 135 51.56 -47.68 16.54
CA ASN A 135 50.81 -47.22 15.36
C ASN A 135 49.37 -47.79 15.26
N LEU A 136 48.72 -48.02 16.40
CA LEU A 136 47.34 -48.48 16.52
C LEU A 136 46.50 -47.37 17.15
N VAL A 137 45.36 -47.07 16.53
CA VAL A 137 44.45 -46.03 16.99
C VAL A 137 43.02 -46.57 17.00
N VAL A 138 42.28 -46.29 18.07
CA VAL A 138 40.82 -46.49 18.06
C VAL A 138 40.22 -45.40 17.19
N PHE A 139 39.50 -45.80 16.14
CA PHE A 139 38.97 -44.86 15.17
C PHE A 139 37.97 -43.89 15.83
N SER A 140 38.06 -42.61 15.49
CA SER A 140 37.09 -41.59 15.89
C SER A 140 36.77 -40.65 14.73
N VAL A 141 35.83 -39.73 14.97
CA VAL A 141 35.43 -38.73 13.98
C VAL A 141 36.61 -37.86 13.54
N ASN A 142 37.57 -37.57 14.43
CA ASN A 142 38.72 -36.72 14.10
C ASN A 142 39.64 -37.38 13.05
N GLU A 143 39.91 -38.67 13.20
CA GLU A 143 40.67 -39.44 12.21
C GLU A 143 39.88 -39.52 10.90
N PHE A 144 38.55 -39.64 10.97
CA PHE A 144 37.72 -39.66 9.78
C PHE A 144 37.77 -38.35 8.98
N VAL A 145 37.74 -37.20 9.65
CA VAL A 145 37.89 -35.88 8.99
C VAL A 145 39.24 -35.75 8.31
N GLN A 146 40.32 -36.25 8.92
CA GLN A 146 41.66 -36.25 8.31
C GLN A 146 41.74 -37.13 7.07
N LEU A 147 41.04 -38.26 7.08
CA LEU A 147 41.00 -39.23 5.98
C LEU A 147 39.89 -38.95 4.96
N PHE A 148 39.09 -37.90 5.15
CA PHE A 148 37.87 -37.70 4.35
C PHE A 148 38.17 -37.58 2.84
N SER A 149 39.32 -37.01 2.46
CA SER A 149 39.78 -36.89 1.07
C SER A 149 40.08 -38.23 0.38
N GLU A 150 40.16 -39.34 1.11
CA GLU A 150 40.29 -40.68 0.55
C GLU A 150 38.95 -41.22 0.07
N PHE A 151 37.83 -40.69 0.59
CA PHE A 151 36.46 -41.15 0.30
C PHE A 151 35.69 -40.25 -0.65
N VAL A 152 36.11 -38.99 -0.76
CA VAL A 152 35.51 -38.00 -1.66
C VAL A 152 36.59 -37.29 -2.48
N PRO A 153 36.25 -36.75 -3.67
CA PRO A 153 37.23 -36.03 -4.49
C PRO A 153 37.89 -34.88 -3.74
N ALA A 154 39.22 -34.83 -3.76
CA ALA A 154 39.99 -33.83 -3.02
C ALA A 154 39.67 -32.39 -3.48
N GLU A 155 39.27 -32.20 -4.74
CA GLU A 155 38.86 -30.88 -5.24
C GLU A 155 37.55 -30.35 -4.64
N TRP A 156 36.82 -31.13 -3.83
CA TRP A 156 35.62 -30.66 -3.15
C TRP A 156 35.94 -29.79 -1.94
N LYS A 157 37.15 -29.93 -1.37
CA LYS A 157 37.55 -29.19 -0.19
C LYS A 157 37.43 -27.68 -0.43
N TYR A 158 36.82 -26.97 0.53
CA TYR A 158 36.53 -25.54 0.52
C TYR A 158 35.51 -25.05 -0.53
N LYS A 159 34.96 -25.92 -1.38
CA LYS A 159 33.89 -25.53 -2.31
C LYS A 159 32.55 -25.43 -1.60
N MET A 160 31.82 -24.35 -1.84
CA MET A 160 30.48 -24.14 -1.28
C MET A 160 29.44 -25.10 -1.87
N LYS A 161 29.56 -25.43 -3.15
CA LYS A 161 28.62 -26.22 -3.92
C LYS A 161 29.39 -27.12 -4.89
N VAL A 162 29.05 -28.41 -4.94
CA VAL A 162 29.62 -29.39 -5.88
C VAL A 162 28.53 -30.25 -6.48
N LEU A 163 28.71 -30.69 -7.73
CA LEU A 163 27.79 -31.62 -8.39
C LEU A 163 28.06 -33.04 -7.88
N TRP A 164 27.02 -33.73 -7.41
CA TRP A 164 27.14 -35.09 -6.88
C TRP A 164 26.24 -36.06 -7.65
N ASN A 165 26.89 -36.81 -8.54
CA ASN A 165 26.26 -37.85 -9.36
C ASN A 165 26.79 -39.24 -8.97
N PRO A 166 26.15 -39.95 -8.02
CA PRO A 166 26.61 -41.26 -7.53
C PRO A 166 26.45 -42.40 -8.55
N SER A 167 25.58 -42.23 -9.56
CA SER A 167 25.31 -43.26 -10.57
C SER A 167 26.24 -43.23 -11.78
N SER A 168 26.86 -42.09 -12.07
CA SER A 168 27.62 -41.87 -13.32
C SER A 168 29.12 -41.68 -13.11
N ASN A 169 29.56 -41.32 -11.91
CA ASN A 169 30.97 -41.06 -11.62
C ASN A 169 31.47 -41.98 -10.51
N SER A 170 32.40 -42.88 -10.83
CA SER A 170 32.99 -43.83 -9.88
C SER A 170 33.87 -43.18 -8.82
N THR A 171 34.28 -41.91 -9.02
CA THR A 171 35.05 -41.15 -8.01
C THR A 171 34.16 -40.49 -6.96
N HIS A 172 32.85 -40.45 -7.18
CA HIS A 172 31.91 -39.91 -6.21
C HIS A 172 31.48 -40.97 -5.21
N PRO A 173 31.19 -40.59 -3.94
CA PRO A 173 30.62 -41.51 -2.98
C PRO A 173 29.26 -42.02 -3.47
N ALA A 174 29.07 -43.34 -3.39
CA ALA A 174 27.80 -43.97 -3.75
C ALA A 174 26.69 -43.58 -2.77
N SER A 175 25.43 -43.59 -3.22
CA SER A 175 24.27 -43.28 -2.37
C SER A 175 24.18 -44.16 -1.11
N SER A 176 24.54 -45.44 -1.20
CA SER A 176 24.57 -46.37 -0.06
C SER A 176 25.65 -46.01 0.96
N TRP A 177 26.84 -45.60 0.49
CA TRP A 177 27.90 -45.12 1.36
C TRP A 177 27.49 -43.83 2.06
N PHE A 178 26.83 -42.92 1.33
CA PHE A 178 26.39 -41.64 1.89
C PHE A 178 25.31 -41.79 2.98
N LEU A 179 24.44 -42.80 2.86
CA LEU A 179 23.50 -43.18 3.92
C LEU A 179 24.23 -43.68 5.18
N LEU A 180 25.25 -44.52 5.02
CA LEU A 180 26.08 -44.99 6.14
C LEU A 180 26.85 -43.83 6.79
N PHE A 181 27.36 -42.91 5.98
CA PHE A 181 28.03 -41.70 6.44
C PHE A 181 27.13 -40.86 7.34
N TRP A 182 25.91 -40.54 6.90
CA TRP A 182 24.97 -39.76 7.72
C TRP A 182 24.47 -40.51 8.96
N ARG A 183 24.37 -41.84 8.91
CA ARG A 183 24.13 -42.65 10.10
C ARG A 183 25.28 -42.56 11.09
N TYR A 184 26.52 -42.63 10.61
CA TYR A 184 27.72 -42.49 11.44
C TYR A 184 27.78 -41.10 12.10
N LEU A 185 27.55 -40.03 11.33
CA LEU A 185 27.51 -38.68 11.87
C LEU A 185 26.48 -38.55 12.99
N ARG A 186 25.27 -39.07 12.79
CA ARG A 186 24.22 -39.02 13.82
C ARG A 186 24.60 -39.72 15.12
N GLU A 187 25.31 -40.84 15.05
CA GLU A 187 25.63 -41.68 16.21
C GLU A 187 26.94 -41.26 16.91
N GLN A 188 27.93 -40.72 16.17
CA GLN A 188 29.29 -40.52 16.67
C GLN A 188 29.79 -39.07 16.56
N CYS A 189 29.11 -38.19 15.83
CA CYS A 189 29.51 -36.79 15.66
C CYS A 189 28.55 -35.87 16.42
N GLU A 190 29.09 -34.98 17.27
CA GLU A 190 28.28 -34.00 18.00
C GLU A 190 28.11 -32.70 17.20
N GLU A 191 29.17 -32.26 16.51
CA GLU A 191 29.20 -31.01 15.74
C GLU A 191 29.50 -31.24 14.26
N LEU A 192 28.63 -30.79 13.36
CA LEU A 192 28.87 -30.86 11.91
C LEU A 192 29.92 -29.84 11.44
N SER A 193 30.31 -28.91 12.30
CA SER A 193 31.37 -27.91 12.09
C SER A 193 32.71 -28.58 11.74
N LEU A 194 32.96 -29.80 12.23
CA LEU A 194 34.18 -30.59 11.95
C LEU A 194 34.34 -30.89 10.45
N PHE A 195 33.23 -31.14 9.76
CA PHE A 195 33.19 -31.30 8.31
C PHE A 195 32.96 -29.97 7.58
N GLY A 196 33.13 -28.86 8.29
CA GLY A 196 32.89 -27.53 7.78
C GLY A 196 33.66 -27.22 6.52
N ASP A 197 34.79 -27.85 6.23
CA ASP A 197 35.56 -27.66 5.00
C ASP A 197 35.03 -28.42 3.78
N TRP A 198 34.02 -29.27 3.95
CA TRP A 198 33.56 -30.20 2.93
C TRP A 198 32.07 -30.02 2.62
N PRO A 199 31.67 -30.15 1.35
CA PRO A 199 30.27 -30.16 0.96
C PRO A 199 29.64 -31.51 1.31
N ILE A 200 28.86 -31.55 2.39
CA ILE A 200 28.26 -32.78 2.92
C ILE A 200 26.73 -32.76 2.96
N ILE A 201 26.08 -31.62 2.74
CA ILE A 201 24.62 -31.50 2.82
C ILE A 201 24.01 -31.63 1.42
N PRO A 202 23.21 -32.67 1.13
CA PRO A 202 22.66 -32.88 -0.21
C PRO A 202 21.44 -32.02 -0.50
N SER A 203 21.30 -31.67 -1.78
CA SER A 203 20.20 -30.90 -2.32
C SER A 203 19.48 -31.66 -3.43
N VAL A 204 18.17 -31.42 -3.54
CA VAL A 204 17.31 -31.98 -4.61
C VAL A 204 17.82 -31.61 -6.01
N SER A 205 18.64 -30.55 -6.12
CA SER A 205 19.31 -30.16 -7.36
C SER A 205 20.45 -31.11 -7.80
N GLY A 206 20.72 -32.20 -7.10
CA GLY A 206 21.84 -33.11 -7.37
C GLY A 206 23.21 -32.56 -6.95
N HIS A 207 23.22 -31.61 -6.02
CA HIS A 207 24.44 -30.97 -5.53
C HIS A 207 24.64 -31.22 -4.02
N LEU A 208 25.89 -31.21 -3.57
CA LEU A 208 26.24 -31.14 -2.15
C LEU A 208 26.68 -29.72 -1.79
N TYR A 209 26.30 -29.28 -0.59
CA TYR A 209 26.60 -27.97 -0.04
C TYR A 209 27.45 -28.07 1.22
N ARG A 210 28.34 -27.10 1.38
CA ARG A 210 29.14 -26.89 2.59
C ARG A 210 28.23 -26.43 3.74
N PRO A 211 28.34 -26.99 4.95
CA PRO A 211 27.62 -26.48 6.12
C PRO A 211 27.94 -25.00 6.33
N SER A 212 26.94 -24.13 6.19
CA SER A 212 27.06 -22.69 6.41
C SER A 212 25.92 -22.18 7.27
N ARG A 213 26.24 -21.35 8.28
CA ARG A 213 25.22 -20.69 9.12
C ARG A 213 24.57 -19.51 8.42
N GLN A 214 25.17 -19.00 7.34
CA GLN A 214 24.70 -17.84 6.59
C GLN A 214 23.86 -18.21 5.38
N LYS A 215 24.13 -19.35 4.73
CA LYS A 215 23.40 -19.83 3.55
C LYS A 215 22.89 -21.22 3.84
N LYS A 216 21.72 -21.30 4.46
CA LYS A 216 21.15 -22.55 4.93
C LYS A 216 20.28 -23.18 3.83
N LEU A 217 20.13 -24.50 3.89
CA LEU A 217 19.21 -25.20 2.98
C LEU A 217 17.79 -25.21 3.58
N LEU A 218 16.76 -25.31 2.75
CA LEU A 218 15.38 -25.36 3.22
C LEU A 218 14.88 -26.80 3.29
N ASN A 219 14.35 -27.22 4.44
CA ASN A 219 13.69 -28.53 4.57
C ASN A 219 12.20 -28.41 4.22
N LEU A 220 11.79 -28.98 3.09
CA LEU A 220 10.43 -28.85 2.57
C LEU A 220 9.43 -29.92 3.03
N GLN A 221 9.84 -30.92 3.82
CA GLN A 221 9.01 -32.10 4.14
C GLN A 221 7.62 -31.77 4.71
N LYS A 222 7.47 -30.63 5.39
CA LYS A 222 6.22 -30.21 6.06
C LYS A 222 5.35 -29.28 5.19
N LEU A 223 5.77 -28.94 3.97
CA LEU A 223 5.10 -27.98 3.08
C LEU A 223 4.27 -28.67 2.00
N SER A 224 3.22 -27.97 1.52
CA SER A 224 2.38 -28.42 0.41
C SER A 224 3.18 -28.50 -0.90
N GLU A 225 2.85 -29.44 -1.80
CA GLU A 225 3.52 -29.58 -3.10
C GLU A 225 3.52 -28.27 -3.91
N LYS A 226 2.45 -27.48 -3.80
CA LYS A 226 2.34 -26.15 -4.42
C LYS A 226 3.42 -25.20 -3.92
N MET A 227 3.57 -25.08 -2.60
CA MET A 227 4.59 -24.22 -1.98
C MET A 227 6.00 -24.69 -2.35
N GLN A 228 6.23 -26.01 -2.38
CA GLN A 228 7.51 -26.57 -2.83
C GLN A 228 7.84 -26.16 -4.26
N HIS A 229 6.87 -26.25 -5.18
CA HIS A 229 7.04 -25.81 -6.56
C HIS A 229 7.37 -24.31 -6.68
N VAL A 230 6.70 -23.46 -5.89
CA VAL A 230 6.98 -22.02 -5.83
C VAL A 230 8.42 -21.75 -5.41
N LEU A 231 8.89 -22.40 -4.34
CA LEU A 231 10.25 -22.22 -3.82
C LEU A 231 11.34 -22.75 -4.77
N VAL A 232 11.05 -23.84 -5.51
CA VAL A 232 11.92 -24.32 -6.59
C VAL A 232 12.02 -23.30 -7.71
N LYS A 233 10.89 -22.71 -8.15
CA LYS A 233 10.85 -21.67 -9.20
C LYS A 233 11.60 -20.39 -8.81
N ILE A 234 11.51 -19.99 -7.54
CA ILE A 234 12.27 -18.88 -6.95
C ILE A 234 13.79 -19.17 -6.97
N GLY A 235 14.18 -20.44 -6.91
CA GLY A 235 15.57 -20.89 -6.92
C GLY A 235 16.15 -21.14 -5.52
N CYS A 236 15.29 -21.32 -4.50
CA CYS A 236 15.74 -21.64 -3.15
C CYS A 236 16.52 -22.96 -3.11
N THR A 237 17.55 -23.03 -2.27
CA THR A 237 18.35 -24.25 -2.09
C THR A 237 17.66 -25.24 -1.16
N ILE A 238 17.14 -26.32 -1.72
CA ILE A 238 16.30 -27.30 -1.01
C ILE A 238 17.13 -28.51 -0.59
N LEU A 239 16.94 -28.96 0.65
CA LEU A 239 17.51 -30.18 1.21
C LEU A 239 16.91 -31.44 0.56
N ASP A 240 17.75 -32.40 0.19
CA ASP A 240 17.27 -33.71 -0.29
C ASP A 240 16.99 -34.65 0.88
N SER A 241 15.71 -34.87 1.19
CA SER A 241 15.30 -35.76 2.27
C SER A 241 15.46 -37.26 1.99
N THR A 242 15.80 -37.67 0.76
CA THR A 242 15.93 -39.10 0.42
C THR A 242 17.06 -39.80 1.18
N TYR A 243 18.04 -39.05 1.68
CA TYR A 243 19.22 -39.57 2.38
C TYR A 243 19.11 -39.62 3.91
N CYS A 244 17.91 -39.48 4.49
CA CYS A 244 17.66 -39.58 5.94
C CYS A 244 18.63 -38.76 6.81
N ILE A 245 18.84 -37.49 6.43
CA ILE A 245 19.75 -36.56 7.09
C ILE A 245 19.08 -36.06 8.38
N GLU A 246 19.34 -36.73 9.49
CA GLU A 246 18.92 -36.28 10.81
C GLU A 246 20.15 -36.17 11.69
N HIS A 247 20.35 -34.98 12.25
CA HIS A 247 21.47 -34.67 13.13
C HIS A 247 21.06 -33.51 14.05
N PRO A 248 21.41 -33.53 15.35
CA PRO A 248 21.04 -32.46 16.28
C PRO A 248 21.52 -31.07 15.85
N ASP A 249 22.76 -30.98 15.33
CA ASP A 249 23.36 -29.72 14.83
C ASP A 249 22.81 -29.25 13.47
N LEU A 250 21.91 -30.00 12.81
CA LEU A 250 21.39 -29.65 11.48
C LEU A 250 20.61 -28.33 11.46
N ILE A 251 19.99 -27.96 12.59
CA ILE A 251 19.24 -26.71 12.78
C ILE A 251 20.07 -25.44 12.49
N ASN A 252 21.40 -25.55 12.59
CA ASN A 252 22.32 -24.44 12.30
C ASN A 252 22.59 -24.25 10.81
N TYR A 253 22.26 -25.22 9.97
CA TYR A 253 22.60 -25.24 8.54
C TYR A 253 21.38 -25.44 7.63
N VAL A 254 20.21 -25.73 8.22
CA VAL A 254 18.95 -25.96 7.52
C VAL A 254 17.86 -25.11 8.16
N HIS A 255 17.16 -24.33 7.34
CA HIS A 255 15.93 -23.65 7.72
C HIS A 255 14.78 -24.65 7.83
N ASP A 256 13.99 -24.46 8.88
CA ASP A 256 12.70 -25.12 9.01
C ASP A 256 11.72 -24.63 7.94
N ALA A 257 10.70 -25.46 7.69
CA ALA A 257 9.56 -25.15 6.81
C ALA A 257 8.57 -24.14 7.45
N ASP A 258 9.09 -23.04 8.00
CA ASP A 258 8.31 -21.96 8.61
C ASP A 258 8.48 -20.62 7.87
N ALA A 259 7.69 -19.61 8.24
CA ALA A 259 7.73 -18.31 7.57
C ALA A 259 9.10 -17.61 7.66
N PRO A 260 9.79 -17.56 8.82
CA PRO A 260 11.16 -17.06 8.91
C PRO A 260 12.11 -17.78 7.95
N GLY A 261 12.14 -19.12 7.99
CA GLY A 261 13.03 -19.92 7.16
C GLY A 261 12.79 -19.76 5.65
N ILE A 262 11.53 -19.62 5.23
CA ILE A 262 11.19 -19.33 3.84
C ILE A 262 11.64 -17.93 3.43
N LEU A 263 11.44 -16.91 4.27
CA LEU A 263 11.88 -15.56 3.97
C LEU A 263 13.39 -15.48 3.86
N ASP A 264 14.12 -16.05 4.82
CA ASP A 264 15.59 -16.10 4.78
C ASP A 264 16.06 -16.82 3.51
N ALA A 265 15.45 -17.95 3.15
CA ALA A 265 15.79 -18.68 1.92
C ALA A 265 15.52 -17.88 0.64
N ILE A 266 14.45 -17.09 0.57
CA ILE A 266 14.15 -16.22 -0.58
C ILE A 266 15.20 -15.10 -0.68
N TYR A 267 15.55 -14.49 0.45
CA TYR A 267 16.51 -13.39 0.50
C TYR A 267 17.97 -13.86 0.29
N ASP A 268 18.29 -15.11 0.63
CA ASP A 268 19.59 -15.73 0.34
C ASP A 268 19.87 -15.88 -1.17
N VAL A 269 18.80 -16.01 -1.98
CA VAL A 269 18.88 -16.05 -3.45
C VAL A 269 18.98 -14.64 -4.03
N SER A 270 18.33 -13.66 -3.39
CA SER A 270 18.28 -12.29 -3.89
C SER A 270 19.58 -11.54 -3.67
N SER A 271 20.09 -10.90 -4.73
CA SER A 271 21.02 -9.77 -4.57
C SER A 271 20.22 -8.52 -4.17
N SER A 272 20.85 -7.50 -3.55
CA SER A 272 20.18 -6.39 -2.84
C SER A 272 19.01 -5.68 -3.56
N ASP A 273 18.94 -5.70 -4.89
CA ASP A 273 17.87 -5.03 -5.67
C ASP A 273 17.04 -5.98 -6.57
N GLY A 274 17.20 -7.31 -6.42
CA GLY A 274 16.72 -8.31 -7.38
C GLY A 274 15.35 -8.96 -7.10
N ILE A 275 14.74 -8.74 -5.93
CA ILE A 275 13.54 -9.49 -5.49
C ILE A 275 12.37 -9.36 -6.47
N ASN A 276 12.16 -8.15 -7.00
CA ASN A 276 11.11 -7.89 -7.98
C ASN A 276 11.32 -8.68 -9.27
N GLN A 277 12.55 -8.82 -9.74
CA GLN A 277 12.87 -9.62 -10.93
C GLN A 277 12.77 -11.12 -10.63
N LEU A 278 13.18 -11.52 -9.44
CA LEU A 278 13.15 -12.91 -9.01
C LEU A 278 11.72 -13.45 -8.97
N LEU A 279 10.78 -12.67 -8.43
CA LEU A 279 9.39 -13.08 -8.30
C LEU A 279 8.56 -12.87 -9.58
N GLN A 280 9.12 -12.30 -10.66
CA GLN A 280 8.44 -12.23 -11.96
C GLN A 280 8.20 -13.62 -12.57
N CYS A 281 8.99 -14.63 -12.21
CA CYS A 281 8.82 -16.00 -12.68
C CYS A 281 7.54 -16.68 -12.16
N LEU A 282 6.91 -16.11 -11.13
CA LEU A 282 5.71 -16.67 -10.50
C LEU A 282 4.42 -16.23 -11.20
N GLU A 283 3.47 -17.14 -11.24
CA GLU A 283 2.09 -16.87 -11.67
C GLU A 283 1.27 -16.20 -10.55
N ALA A 284 0.11 -15.63 -10.89
CA ALA A 284 -0.77 -14.98 -9.91
C ALA A 284 -1.13 -15.92 -8.74
N LYS A 285 -1.56 -17.15 -9.04
CA LYS A 285 -1.94 -18.15 -8.02
C LYS A 285 -0.76 -18.57 -7.13
N GLU A 286 0.44 -18.57 -7.68
CA GLU A 286 1.68 -18.90 -6.95
C GLU A 286 2.06 -17.79 -5.97
N ARG A 287 1.90 -16.52 -6.37
CA ARG A 287 2.07 -15.37 -5.47
C ARG A 287 1.04 -15.37 -4.33
N ASP A 288 -0.21 -15.72 -4.63
CA ASP A 288 -1.24 -15.82 -3.59
C ASP A 288 -0.94 -16.93 -2.59
N GLU A 289 -0.49 -18.10 -3.05
CA GLU A 289 -0.10 -19.21 -2.17
C GLU A 289 1.03 -18.78 -1.22
N LEU A 290 2.05 -18.08 -1.75
CA LEU A 290 3.15 -17.53 -0.94
C LEU A 290 2.64 -16.51 0.09
N ARG A 291 1.78 -15.57 -0.34
CA ARG A 291 1.17 -14.58 0.55
C ARG A 291 0.35 -15.23 1.66
N GLN A 292 -0.53 -16.17 1.32
CA GLN A 292 -1.39 -16.86 2.28
C GLN A 292 -0.58 -17.64 3.31
N PHE A 293 0.53 -18.26 2.89
CA PHE A 293 1.44 -18.94 3.81
C PHE A 293 2.13 -17.98 4.78
N LEU A 294 2.63 -16.85 4.30
CA LEU A 294 3.32 -15.85 5.12
C LEU A 294 2.37 -15.08 6.05
N LEU A 295 1.10 -14.95 5.65
CA LEU A 295 0.02 -14.37 6.45
C LEU A 295 -0.79 -15.43 7.21
N ASP A 296 -0.21 -16.59 7.53
CA ASP A 296 -0.86 -17.56 8.41
C ASP A 296 -0.73 -17.12 9.89
N PRO A 297 -1.85 -17.01 10.65
CA PRO A 297 -1.82 -16.61 12.06
C PRO A 297 -0.83 -17.39 12.93
N LYS A 298 -0.53 -18.65 12.60
CA LYS A 298 0.36 -19.52 13.40
C LYS A 298 1.79 -19.01 13.51
N TRP A 299 2.24 -18.11 12.62
CA TRP A 299 3.58 -17.53 12.63
C TRP A 299 3.72 -16.33 13.56
N PHE A 300 2.61 -15.70 13.92
CA PHE A 300 2.59 -14.53 14.80
C PHE A 300 2.41 -14.94 16.27
N VAL A 301 1.85 -16.13 16.52
CA VAL A 301 1.73 -16.70 17.86
C VAL A 301 3.13 -17.07 18.39
N GLY A 302 3.47 -16.55 19.57
CA GLY A 302 4.75 -16.83 20.22
C GLY A 302 5.96 -16.10 19.62
N LYS A 303 5.74 -15.04 18.82
CA LYS A 303 6.80 -14.23 18.18
C LYS A 303 7.81 -15.06 17.37
N LYS A 304 7.33 -15.98 16.54
CA LYS A 304 8.22 -16.75 15.64
C LYS A 304 8.82 -15.88 14.54
N MET A 305 8.05 -14.93 14.01
CA MET A 305 8.58 -13.87 13.15
C MET A 305 9.01 -12.67 14.00
N ASP A 306 10.24 -12.20 13.78
CA ASP A 306 10.74 -10.93 14.32
C ASP A 306 10.48 -9.75 13.35
N ASP A 307 10.83 -8.54 13.79
CA ASP A 307 10.61 -7.31 13.02
C ASP A 307 11.35 -7.30 11.67
N SER A 308 12.51 -7.99 11.57
CA SER A 308 13.27 -8.07 10.33
C SER A 308 12.57 -8.95 9.30
N HIS A 309 11.99 -10.09 9.73
CA HIS A 309 11.19 -10.95 8.86
C HIS A 309 9.91 -10.24 8.40
N ILE A 310 9.26 -9.46 9.28
CA ILE A 310 8.09 -8.65 8.89
C ILE A 310 8.49 -7.61 7.85
N GLN A 311 9.63 -6.93 8.02
CA GLN A 311 10.12 -5.98 7.03
C GLN A 311 10.44 -6.64 5.69
N ASN A 312 11.10 -7.80 5.71
CA ASN A 312 11.40 -8.58 4.51
C ASN A 312 10.12 -9.02 3.79
N SER A 313 9.10 -9.44 4.52
CA SER A 313 7.79 -9.80 3.96
C SER A 313 7.12 -8.60 3.27
N LYS A 314 7.19 -7.39 3.86
CA LYS A 314 6.63 -6.16 3.27
C LYS A 314 7.21 -5.82 1.89
N TRP A 315 8.48 -6.12 1.66
CA TRP A 315 9.17 -5.84 0.40
C TRP A 315 8.87 -6.87 -0.71
N LEU A 316 8.13 -7.94 -0.41
CA LEU A 316 7.78 -8.94 -1.41
C LEU A 316 6.61 -8.45 -2.30
N PRO A 317 6.75 -8.48 -3.64
CA PRO A 317 5.67 -8.19 -4.60
C PRO A 317 4.66 -9.33 -4.71
N ILE A 318 4.00 -9.68 -3.60
CA ILE A 318 3.02 -10.76 -3.50
C ILE A 318 1.62 -10.27 -3.11
N TYR A 319 1.48 -8.98 -2.86
CA TYR A 319 0.21 -8.36 -2.46
C TYR A 319 -0.53 -7.86 -3.69
N ARG A 320 -1.81 -8.23 -3.80
CA ARG A 320 -2.67 -7.76 -4.87
C ARG A 320 -3.08 -6.32 -4.60
N VAL A 321 -3.00 -5.48 -5.61
CA VAL A 321 -3.43 -4.07 -5.55
C VAL A 321 -4.36 -3.75 -6.72
N TYR A 322 -5.21 -2.74 -6.53
CA TYR A 322 -6.10 -2.25 -7.57
C TYR A 322 -5.30 -1.60 -8.72
N ASP A 323 -5.74 -1.79 -9.97
CA ASP A 323 -5.07 -1.22 -11.15
C ASP A 323 -5.67 0.11 -11.61
N GLY A 324 -6.83 0.51 -11.07
CA GLY A 324 -7.52 1.76 -11.40
C GLY A 324 -8.20 1.81 -12.78
N GLU A 325 -7.86 0.92 -13.71
CA GLU A 325 -8.40 0.92 -15.09
C GLU A 325 -9.44 -0.18 -15.37
N SER A 326 -9.50 -1.26 -14.58
CA SER A 326 -10.55 -2.27 -14.67
C SER A 326 -10.75 -3.02 -13.36
N THR A 327 -11.95 -3.59 -13.15
CA THR A 327 -12.28 -4.40 -11.96
C THR A 327 -11.64 -5.79 -11.98
N ASP A 328 -11.14 -6.26 -13.13
CA ASP A 328 -10.60 -7.61 -13.31
C ASP A 328 -9.05 -7.66 -13.40
N ASN A 329 -8.37 -6.54 -13.66
CA ASN A 329 -6.91 -6.50 -13.56
C ASN A 329 -6.47 -6.18 -12.13
N SER A 330 -5.83 -7.15 -11.49
CA SER A 330 -5.07 -6.94 -10.26
C SER A 330 -3.58 -6.96 -10.57
N LYS A 331 -2.85 -5.98 -10.06
CA LYS A 331 -1.38 -5.95 -10.11
C LYS A 331 -0.82 -6.50 -8.80
N TYR A 332 0.42 -6.97 -8.84
CA TYR A 332 1.16 -7.37 -7.65
C TYR A 332 2.19 -6.30 -7.32
N SER A 333 2.26 -5.90 -6.04
CA SER A 333 3.25 -4.96 -5.55
C SER A 333 3.70 -5.34 -4.15
N ASP A 334 4.80 -4.73 -3.72
CA ASP A 334 5.20 -4.71 -2.32
C ASP A 334 4.32 -3.70 -1.52
N LEU A 335 4.48 -3.70 -0.19
CA LEU A 335 3.72 -2.84 0.73
C LEU A 335 4.41 -1.49 1.01
N VAL A 336 5.67 -1.32 0.60
CA VAL A 336 6.54 -0.22 1.02
C VAL A 336 6.60 0.88 -0.02
N ASN A 337 6.71 0.54 -1.31
CA ASN A 337 7.00 1.49 -2.39
C ASN A 337 5.99 1.40 -3.56
N PRO A 338 5.02 2.34 -3.66
CA PRO A 338 4.63 3.31 -2.63
C PRO A 338 3.85 2.65 -1.49
N ARG A 339 3.77 3.34 -0.35
CA ARG A 339 3.05 2.88 0.86
C ARG A 339 1.64 2.43 0.49
N LYS A 340 1.26 1.24 0.95
CA LYS A 340 -0.07 0.67 0.74
C LYS A 340 -0.99 0.86 1.94
N PHE A 341 -2.29 0.91 1.67
CA PHE A 341 -3.34 1.05 2.65
C PHE A 341 -4.40 -0.04 2.46
N LEU A 342 -5.11 -0.35 3.56
CA LEU A 342 -6.38 -1.05 3.45
C LEU A 342 -7.44 -0.05 2.95
N PRO A 343 -8.33 -0.46 2.03
CA PRO A 343 -9.36 0.43 1.49
C PRO A 343 -10.28 0.95 2.59
N PRO A 344 -10.83 2.17 2.49
CA PRO A 344 -11.89 2.61 3.40
C PRO A 344 -13.13 1.72 3.28
N ILE A 345 -13.87 1.57 4.38
CA ILE A 345 -15.10 0.75 4.44
C ILE A 345 -16.21 1.45 3.64
N ASP A 346 -17.04 0.69 2.91
CA ASP A 346 -18.20 1.21 2.17
C ASP A 346 -17.91 2.32 1.15
N CYS A 347 -16.75 2.28 0.49
CA CYS A 347 -16.43 3.17 -0.63
C CYS A 347 -16.43 2.40 -1.96
N PRO A 348 -16.83 3.03 -3.08
CA PRO A 348 -16.85 2.38 -4.39
C PRO A 348 -15.46 1.90 -4.85
N GLU A 349 -15.36 0.65 -5.29
CA GLU A 349 -14.10 0.04 -5.73
C GLU A 349 -13.51 0.70 -6.99
N CYS A 350 -14.34 1.34 -7.83
CA CYS A 350 -13.90 2.05 -9.02
C CYS A 350 -13.00 3.27 -8.74
N LEU A 351 -12.94 3.72 -7.49
CA LEU A 351 -12.10 4.83 -7.05
C LEU A 351 -10.75 4.36 -6.48
N PHE A 352 -10.58 3.06 -6.25
CA PHE A 352 -9.35 2.53 -5.67
C PHE A 352 -8.26 2.41 -6.73
N THR A 353 -7.08 2.92 -6.38
CA THR A 353 -5.86 2.88 -7.19
C THR A 353 -4.85 1.87 -6.63
N SER A 354 -3.67 1.79 -7.23
CA SER A 354 -2.57 0.91 -6.81
C SER A 354 -2.00 1.16 -5.40
N GLU A 355 -2.56 2.09 -4.66
CA GLU A 355 -2.25 2.33 -3.23
C GLU A 355 -3.08 1.43 -2.30
N PHE A 356 -4.17 0.83 -2.79
CA PHE A 356 -5.04 -0.01 -1.99
C PHE A 356 -4.82 -1.49 -2.25
N ILE A 357 -4.79 -2.27 -1.18
CA ILE A 357 -4.68 -3.73 -1.24
C ILE A 357 -6.05 -4.33 -1.56
N TYR A 358 -6.05 -5.32 -2.45
CA TYR A 358 -7.24 -5.99 -2.98
C TYR A 358 -7.34 -7.45 -2.50
N ASN A 359 -8.59 -7.94 -2.38
CA ASN A 359 -8.93 -9.36 -2.17
C ASN A 359 -8.18 -10.02 -0.99
N LEU A 360 -8.37 -9.44 0.19
CA LEU A 360 -7.89 -9.97 1.47
C LEU A 360 -9.02 -10.69 2.20
N SER A 361 -8.67 -11.77 2.90
CA SER A 361 -9.52 -12.34 3.94
C SER A 361 -9.52 -11.45 5.20
N ASN A 362 -10.57 -11.53 6.02
CA ASN A 362 -10.65 -10.81 7.30
C ASN A 362 -9.45 -11.11 8.21
N THR A 363 -8.92 -12.34 8.13
CA THR A 363 -7.73 -12.76 8.88
C THR A 363 -6.46 -12.09 8.36
N GLU A 364 -6.26 -12.04 7.04
CA GLU A 364 -5.09 -11.35 6.46
C GLU A 364 -5.13 -9.86 6.77
N GLU A 365 -6.31 -9.23 6.69
CA GLU A 365 -6.48 -7.82 7.01
C GLU A 365 -6.07 -7.50 8.46
N GLU A 366 -6.53 -8.28 9.42
CA GLU A 366 -6.18 -8.11 10.82
C GLU A 366 -4.66 -8.25 11.04
N LEU A 367 -4.04 -9.23 10.39
CA LEU A 367 -2.60 -9.46 10.50
C LEU A 367 -1.78 -8.31 9.90
N LEU A 368 -2.19 -7.82 8.73
CA LEU A 368 -1.54 -6.67 8.08
C LEU A 368 -1.67 -5.40 8.93
N ARG A 369 -2.84 -5.17 9.53
CA ARG A 369 -3.05 -4.02 10.42
C ARG A 369 -2.23 -4.13 11.70
N ARG A 370 -2.26 -5.30 12.35
CA ARG A 370 -1.67 -5.50 13.68
C ARG A 370 -0.15 -5.66 13.66
N PHE A 371 0.40 -6.38 12.68
CA PHE A 371 1.81 -6.73 12.65
C PHE A 371 2.59 -5.98 11.57
N TYR A 372 1.98 -5.70 10.42
CA TYR A 372 2.65 -5.01 9.32
C TYR A 372 2.48 -3.48 9.40
N GLY A 373 1.57 -2.96 10.24
CA GLY A 373 1.31 -1.52 10.33
C GLY A 373 0.67 -0.96 9.06
N VAL A 374 -0.02 -1.81 8.29
CA VAL A 374 -0.82 -1.36 7.15
C VAL A 374 -2.13 -0.81 7.71
N GLU A 375 -2.23 0.52 7.72
CA GLU A 375 -3.40 1.21 8.25
C GLU A 375 -4.53 1.21 7.23
N ARG A 376 -5.76 1.22 7.72
CA ARG A 376 -6.92 1.48 6.90
C ARG A 376 -7.03 2.96 6.62
N MET A 377 -7.14 3.33 5.36
CA MET A 377 -7.28 4.72 4.98
C MET A 377 -8.59 5.28 5.53
N ARG A 378 -8.48 6.47 6.10
CA ARG A 378 -9.58 7.26 6.63
C ARG A 378 -10.48 7.77 5.50
N LYS A 379 -11.80 7.81 5.69
CA LYS A 379 -12.72 8.24 4.63
C LYS A 379 -12.47 9.70 4.21
N THR A 380 -12.19 10.58 5.16
CA THR A 380 -11.92 12.00 4.86
C THR A 380 -10.65 12.17 4.03
N GLU A 381 -9.59 11.46 4.39
CA GLU A 381 -8.32 11.45 3.66
C GLU A 381 -8.50 10.85 2.26
N PHE A 382 -9.22 9.73 2.16
CA PHE A 382 -9.54 9.09 0.89
C PHE A 382 -10.28 10.04 -0.07
N TYR A 383 -11.38 10.65 0.38
CA TYR A 383 -12.13 11.58 -0.46
C TYR A 383 -11.27 12.77 -0.87
N LYS A 384 -10.52 13.38 0.05
CA LYS A 384 -9.65 14.52 -0.26
C LYS A 384 -8.59 14.19 -1.31
N LEU A 385 -7.91 13.05 -1.18
CA LEU A 385 -6.79 12.70 -2.06
C LEU A 385 -7.25 12.14 -3.41
N HIS A 386 -8.26 11.25 -3.40
CA HIS A 386 -8.62 10.44 -4.57
C HIS A 386 -9.90 10.88 -5.30
N VAL A 387 -10.76 11.67 -4.66
CA VAL A 387 -12.07 12.06 -5.22
C VAL A 387 -12.16 13.55 -5.49
N LEU A 388 -12.04 14.39 -4.45
CA LEU A 388 -12.33 15.83 -4.55
C LEU A 388 -11.38 16.55 -5.51
N ASN A 389 -10.12 16.11 -5.59
CA ASN A 389 -9.12 16.70 -6.49
C ASN A 389 -9.35 16.42 -7.98
N ARG A 390 -10.18 15.43 -8.32
CA ARG A 390 -10.42 14.98 -9.70
C ARG A 390 -11.90 14.98 -10.06
N ILE A 391 -12.70 15.77 -9.35
CA ILE A 391 -14.17 15.70 -9.45
C ILE A 391 -14.70 16.02 -10.86
N GLU A 392 -13.96 16.84 -11.61
CA GLU A 392 -14.25 17.21 -13.00
C GLU A 392 -13.90 16.09 -14.00
N GLU A 393 -12.98 15.19 -13.65
CA GLU A 393 -12.55 14.06 -14.47
C GLU A 393 -13.47 12.85 -14.34
N LEU A 394 -14.28 12.80 -13.28
CA LEU A 394 -15.20 11.70 -13.01
C LEU A 394 -16.41 11.75 -13.95
N GLU A 395 -16.86 10.57 -14.37
CA GLU A 395 -18.12 10.41 -15.10
C GLU A 395 -19.30 10.95 -14.25
N THR A 396 -20.27 11.60 -14.90
CA THR A 396 -21.35 12.34 -14.22
C THR A 396 -22.13 11.48 -13.23
N ASP A 397 -22.48 10.25 -13.62
CA ASP A 397 -23.29 9.35 -12.77
C ASP A 397 -22.49 8.85 -11.56
N VAL A 398 -21.20 8.56 -11.77
CA VAL A 398 -20.27 8.14 -10.72
C VAL A 398 -20.03 9.29 -9.76
N ARG A 399 -19.71 10.48 -10.26
CA ARG A 399 -19.53 11.70 -9.46
C ARG A 399 -20.75 11.99 -8.61
N ASP A 400 -21.93 12.03 -9.22
CA ASP A 400 -23.15 12.43 -8.53
C ASP A 400 -23.54 11.40 -7.45
N SER A 401 -23.38 10.11 -7.73
CA SER A 401 -23.62 9.06 -6.73
C SER A 401 -22.66 9.14 -5.54
N ILE A 402 -21.36 9.34 -5.79
CA ILE A 402 -20.35 9.51 -4.73
C ILE A 402 -20.66 10.75 -3.90
N MET A 403 -20.94 11.89 -4.54
CA MET A 403 -21.19 13.13 -3.83
C MET A 403 -22.48 13.06 -3.00
N LEU A 404 -23.49 12.31 -3.46
CA LEU A 404 -24.68 12.03 -2.63
C LEU A 404 -24.33 11.21 -1.38
N SER A 405 -23.50 10.16 -1.51
CA SER A 405 -23.02 9.39 -0.37
C SER A 405 -22.19 10.25 0.59
N VAL A 406 -21.32 11.11 0.07
CA VAL A 406 -20.53 12.07 0.86
C VAL A 406 -21.43 13.05 1.63
N LEU A 407 -22.50 13.54 1.02
CA LEU A 407 -23.48 14.42 1.70
C LEU A 407 -24.22 13.69 2.81
N GLN A 408 -24.62 12.42 2.59
CA GLN A 408 -25.30 11.61 3.60
C GLN A 408 -24.39 11.30 4.80
N GLU A 409 -23.11 11.06 4.56
CA GLU A 409 -22.10 10.79 5.60
C GLU A 409 -21.43 12.06 6.16
N LEU A 410 -21.86 13.25 5.72
CA LEU A 410 -21.23 14.52 6.07
C LEU A 410 -21.05 14.72 7.58
N PRO A 411 -22.02 14.41 8.46
CA PRO A 411 -21.83 14.56 9.90
C PRO A 411 -20.67 13.73 10.44
N GLN A 412 -20.53 12.47 9.99
CA GLN A 412 -19.46 11.57 10.41
C GLN A 412 -18.10 12.04 9.88
N LEU A 413 -18.06 12.47 8.62
CA LEU A 413 -16.84 13.02 8.00
C LEU A 413 -16.36 14.30 8.70
N CYS A 414 -17.28 15.14 9.20
CA CYS A 414 -16.91 16.34 9.97
C CYS A 414 -16.40 16.03 11.39
N VAL A 415 -16.81 14.91 11.99
CA VAL A 415 -16.25 14.45 13.28
C VAL A 415 -14.81 13.99 13.09
N GLU A 416 -14.51 13.34 11.96
CA GLU A 416 -13.17 12.89 11.60
C GLU A 416 -12.26 14.06 11.20
N ASP A 417 -12.77 15.03 10.44
CA ASP A 417 -12.07 16.26 10.05
C ASP A 417 -13.02 17.46 9.90
N ALA A 418 -12.93 18.42 10.82
CA ALA A 418 -13.78 19.61 10.83
C ALA A 418 -13.60 20.52 9.60
N SER A 419 -12.45 20.45 8.92
CA SER A 419 -12.18 21.24 7.70
C SER A 419 -12.98 20.73 6.50
N PHE A 420 -13.47 19.48 6.54
CA PHE A 420 -14.13 18.82 5.42
C PHE A 420 -15.39 19.59 4.97
N ARG A 421 -16.13 20.18 5.92
CA ARG A 421 -17.29 21.02 5.63
C ARG A 421 -16.95 22.25 4.80
N GLU A 422 -15.87 22.94 5.15
CA GLU A 422 -15.45 24.16 4.45
C GLU A 422 -14.88 23.84 3.06
N ILE A 423 -14.26 22.68 2.89
CA ILE A 423 -13.83 22.19 1.58
C ILE A 423 -15.05 21.96 0.68
N LEU A 424 -16.05 21.19 1.14
CA LEU A 424 -17.25 20.91 0.35
C LEU A 424 -18.10 22.14 0.07
N ARG A 425 -18.13 23.11 0.99
CA ARG A 425 -18.79 24.41 0.79
C ARG A 425 -18.29 25.15 -0.44
N ASN A 426 -16.98 25.05 -0.71
CA ASN A 426 -16.31 25.78 -1.78
C ASN A 426 -16.03 24.94 -3.02
N LEU A 427 -16.13 23.60 -2.92
CA LEU A 427 -15.92 22.67 -4.02
C LEU A 427 -17.02 22.76 -5.08
N GLU A 428 -16.64 22.81 -6.36
CA GLU A 428 -17.57 22.86 -7.48
C GLU A 428 -17.93 21.45 -7.93
N PHE A 429 -19.05 20.94 -7.41
CA PHE A 429 -19.52 19.58 -7.72
C PHE A 429 -21.02 19.50 -8.05
N LEU A 430 -21.77 20.59 -7.83
CA LEU A 430 -23.20 20.60 -8.06
C LEU A 430 -23.49 20.98 -9.52
N PRO A 431 -24.18 20.13 -10.29
CA PRO A 431 -24.59 20.48 -11.64
C PRO A 431 -25.69 21.55 -11.61
N THR A 432 -25.63 22.48 -12.57
CA THR A 432 -26.69 23.46 -12.87
C THR A 432 -27.54 23.01 -14.06
N THR A 433 -28.51 23.80 -14.47
CA THR A 433 -29.37 23.50 -15.63
C THR A 433 -28.61 23.50 -16.96
N SER A 434 -27.54 24.30 -17.09
CA SER A 434 -26.63 24.26 -18.24
C SER A 434 -25.62 23.11 -18.23
N GLY A 435 -25.52 22.36 -17.12
CA GLY A 435 -24.53 21.31 -16.91
C GLY A 435 -23.19 21.80 -16.31
N THR A 436 -23.04 23.11 -16.05
CA THR A 436 -21.85 23.62 -15.35
C THR A 436 -21.83 23.18 -13.89
N LEU A 437 -20.63 22.96 -13.33
CA LEU A 437 -20.46 22.64 -11.92
C LEU A 437 -20.26 23.92 -11.11
N LYS A 438 -20.96 24.03 -9.98
CA LYS A 438 -20.81 25.13 -9.03
C LYS A 438 -20.74 24.62 -7.60
N SER A 439 -20.26 25.49 -6.72
CA SER A 439 -20.17 25.18 -5.30
C SER A 439 -21.46 25.49 -4.55
N PRO A 440 -21.75 24.77 -3.46
CA PRO A 440 -22.92 25.03 -2.62
C PRO A 440 -23.03 26.50 -2.19
N ALA A 441 -21.91 27.13 -1.82
CA ALA A 441 -21.88 28.54 -1.39
C ALA A 441 -22.27 29.56 -2.48
N LYS A 442 -22.19 29.18 -3.77
CA LYS A 442 -22.53 30.07 -4.90
C LYS A 442 -23.98 29.92 -5.35
N LEU A 443 -24.67 28.85 -4.95
CA LEU A 443 -26.03 28.52 -5.39
C LEU A 443 -27.10 28.96 -4.40
N TYR A 444 -28.33 29.04 -4.89
CA TYR A 444 -29.52 29.40 -4.13
C TYR A 444 -30.44 28.19 -3.91
N ASP A 445 -31.25 28.23 -2.87
CA ASP A 445 -32.27 27.20 -2.62
C ASP A 445 -33.48 27.40 -3.55
N PRO A 446 -33.79 26.45 -4.44
CA PRO A 446 -34.91 26.56 -5.39
C PRO A 446 -36.28 26.54 -4.71
N ARG A 447 -36.38 26.12 -3.43
CA ARG A 447 -37.63 26.16 -2.65
C ARG A 447 -38.05 27.57 -2.25
N ASN A 448 -37.16 28.56 -2.38
CA ASN A 448 -37.52 29.95 -2.19
C ASN A 448 -38.13 30.51 -3.48
N GLU A 449 -39.46 30.64 -3.50
CA GLU A 449 -40.23 31.12 -4.65
C GLU A 449 -39.78 32.51 -5.15
N GLU A 450 -39.42 33.43 -4.24
CA GLU A 450 -38.96 34.77 -4.62
C GLU A 450 -37.62 34.71 -5.38
N LEU A 451 -36.67 33.93 -4.88
CA LEU A 451 -35.36 33.72 -5.53
C LEU A 451 -35.52 33.01 -6.86
N TYR A 452 -36.35 31.98 -6.89
CA TYR A 452 -36.59 31.18 -8.08
C TYR A 452 -37.19 32.03 -9.20
N ALA A 453 -38.23 32.83 -8.91
CA ALA A 453 -38.84 33.71 -9.91
C ALA A 453 -37.84 34.70 -10.54
N LEU A 454 -36.89 35.22 -9.75
CA LEU A 454 -35.87 36.16 -10.23
C LEU A 454 -34.80 35.49 -11.11
N LEU A 455 -34.45 34.23 -10.82
CA LEU A 455 -33.23 33.61 -11.35
C LEU A 455 -33.48 32.27 -12.08
N GLU A 456 -34.73 31.83 -12.30
CA GLU A 456 -35.04 30.48 -12.84
C GLU A 456 -34.30 30.13 -14.14
N ASP A 457 -34.03 31.14 -14.98
CA ASP A 457 -33.36 30.99 -16.28
C ASP A 457 -31.82 31.04 -16.18
N SER A 458 -31.27 31.03 -14.97
CA SER A 458 -29.84 31.16 -14.73
C SER A 458 -29.25 29.93 -14.04
N ASP A 459 -27.94 29.75 -14.18
CA ASP A 459 -27.16 28.70 -13.50
C ASP A 459 -26.96 28.99 -12.00
N SER A 460 -28.05 29.33 -11.32
CA SER A 460 -28.05 29.79 -9.93
C SER A 460 -28.60 28.75 -8.96
N PHE A 461 -29.12 27.62 -9.46
CA PHE A 461 -29.73 26.56 -8.67
C PHE A 461 -29.10 25.18 -8.94
N PRO A 462 -29.08 24.28 -7.94
CA PRO A 462 -28.72 22.87 -8.16
C PRO A 462 -29.75 22.18 -9.06
N SER A 463 -29.28 21.27 -9.93
CA SER A 463 -30.12 20.48 -10.84
C SER A 463 -30.07 18.98 -10.54
N GLY A 464 -30.85 18.19 -11.28
CA GLY A 464 -30.82 16.72 -11.21
C GLY A 464 -31.18 16.17 -9.83
N THR A 465 -30.43 15.18 -9.37
CA THR A 465 -30.63 14.50 -8.08
C THR A 465 -30.44 15.42 -6.86
N PHE A 466 -29.67 16.50 -7.01
CA PHE A 466 -29.37 17.47 -5.96
C PHE A 466 -30.51 18.47 -5.70
N SER A 467 -31.53 18.51 -6.56
CA SER A 467 -32.74 19.32 -6.37
C SER A 467 -33.78 18.69 -5.43
N LYS A 468 -33.57 17.44 -4.99
CA LYS A 468 -34.48 16.75 -4.06
C LYS A 468 -34.44 17.40 -2.68
N SER A 469 -35.61 17.57 -2.04
CA SER A 469 -35.73 18.28 -0.75
C SER A 469 -34.75 17.79 0.32
N GLY A 470 -34.59 16.47 0.50
CA GLY A 470 -33.66 15.94 1.50
C GLY A 470 -32.19 16.26 1.23
N VAL A 471 -31.81 16.42 -0.05
CA VAL A 471 -30.44 16.83 -0.43
C VAL A 471 -30.26 18.32 -0.24
N LEU A 472 -31.28 19.13 -0.57
CA LEU A 472 -31.26 20.58 -0.33
C LEU A 472 -31.07 20.90 1.15
N ASP A 473 -31.65 20.14 2.08
CA ASP A 473 -31.45 20.31 3.52
C ASP A 473 -29.98 20.11 3.93
N MET A 474 -29.30 19.14 3.32
CA MET A 474 -27.86 18.92 3.52
C MET A 474 -27.03 20.06 2.91
N LEU A 475 -27.39 20.52 1.71
CA LEU A 475 -26.73 21.62 1.01
C LEU A 475 -26.90 22.98 1.71
N GLN A 476 -28.03 23.22 2.37
CA GLN A 476 -28.20 24.39 3.25
C GLN A 476 -27.13 24.41 4.36
N GLY A 477 -26.82 23.24 4.94
CA GLY A 477 -25.70 23.09 5.88
C GLY A 477 -24.34 23.46 5.26
N LEU A 478 -24.17 23.29 3.96
CA LEU A 478 -22.95 23.64 3.23
C LEU A 478 -22.93 25.09 2.70
N GLY A 479 -23.95 25.90 2.99
CA GLY A 479 -23.97 27.32 2.64
C GLY A 479 -24.80 27.68 1.42
N LEU A 480 -25.74 26.82 1.03
CA LEU A 480 -26.76 27.15 0.04
C LEU A 480 -27.53 28.41 0.47
N LYS A 481 -27.60 29.41 -0.40
CA LYS A 481 -28.20 30.71 -0.07
C LYS A 481 -29.72 30.59 -0.05
N THR A 482 -30.31 30.87 1.12
CA THR A 482 -31.77 30.85 1.32
C THR A 482 -32.41 32.23 1.21
N THR A 483 -31.61 33.29 1.16
CA THR A 483 -32.06 34.69 1.10
C THR A 483 -31.54 35.37 -0.16
N VAL A 484 -32.34 36.30 -0.69
CA VAL A 484 -31.96 37.13 -1.82
C VAL A 484 -30.82 38.04 -1.40
N SER A 485 -29.69 37.91 -2.10
CA SER A 485 -28.52 38.76 -1.90
C SER A 485 -28.52 39.93 -2.88
N VAL A 486 -27.72 40.95 -2.56
CA VAL A 486 -27.53 42.12 -3.42
C VAL A 486 -27.06 41.73 -4.82
N ASP A 487 -26.14 40.78 -4.88
CA ASP A 487 -25.63 40.23 -6.13
C ASP A 487 -26.70 39.50 -6.94
N ALA A 488 -27.64 38.79 -6.30
CA ALA A 488 -28.74 38.12 -7.01
C ALA A 488 -29.64 39.10 -7.77
N VAL A 489 -29.96 40.24 -7.15
CA VAL A 489 -30.79 41.28 -7.78
C VAL A 489 -30.05 41.93 -8.95
N ILE A 490 -28.75 42.21 -8.78
CA ILE A 490 -27.92 42.74 -9.87
C ILE A 490 -27.77 41.72 -11.00
N GLN A 491 -27.57 40.44 -10.69
CA GLN A 491 -27.51 39.37 -11.68
C GLN A 491 -28.81 39.26 -12.47
N CYS A 492 -29.96 39.32 -11.79
CA CYS A 492 -31.27 39.38 -12.45
C CYS A 492 -31.38 40.60 -13.38
N ALA A 493 -31.01 41.79 -12.90
CA ALA A 493 -31.05 43.01 -13.70
C ALA A 493 -30.18 42.93 -14.96
N ARG A 494 -28.94 42.43 -14.83
CA ARG A 494 -28.02 42.25 -15.96
C ARG A 494 -28.51 41.16 -16.91
N HIS A 495 -29.14 40.11 -16.40
CA HIS A 495 -29.76 39.08 -17.23
C HIS A 495 -30.92 39.65 -18.06
N VAL A 496 -31.75 40.52 -17.47
CA VAL A 496 -32.80 41.25 -18.20
C VAL A 496 -32.20 42.13 -19.32
N GLU A 497 -31.14 42.87 -19.02
CA GLU A 497 -30.44 43.69 -20.01
C GLU A 497 -29.84 42.84 -21.15
N HIS A 498 -29.32 41.65 -20.84
CA HIS A 498 -28.85 40.72 -21.87
C HIS A 498 -30.01 40.19 -22.73
N LEU A 499 -31.11 39.77 -22.10
CA LEU A 499 -32.33 39.31 -22.77
C LEU A 499 -32.94 40.39 -23.66
N MET A 500 -32.71 41.68 -23.38
CA MET A 500 -33.17 42.79 -24.24
C MET A 500 -32.71 42.62 -25.69
N HIS A 501 -31.53 42.03 -25.92
CA HIS A 501 -30.98 41.81 -27.25
C HIS A 501 -31.44 40.49 -27.90
N GLU A 502 -31.81 39.49 -27.09
CA GLU A 502 -32.22 38.16 -27.59
C GLU A 502 -33.74 38.05 -27.75
N ASN A 503 -34.49 38.44 -26.73
CA ASN A 503 -35.95 38.35 -26.67
C ASN A 503 -36.51 39.48 -25.79
N GLN A 504 -36.96 40.55 -26.45
CA GLN A 504 -37.48 41.73 -25.76
C GLN A 504 -38.71 41.45 -24.90
N GLU A 505 -39.60 40.54 -25.31
CA GLU A 505 -40.80 40.18 -24.52
C GLU A 505 -40.42 39.45 -23.22
N LYS A 506 -39.43 38.53 -23.30
CA LYS A 506 -38.90 37.84 -22.12
C LYS A 506 -38.15 38.81 -21.20
N ALA A 507 -37.39 39.75 -21.75
CA ALA A 507 -36.75 40.82 -20.97
C ALA A 507 -37.80 41.66 -20.24
N HIS A 508 -38.88 42.03 -20.92
CA HIS A 508 -39.97 42.79 -20.34
C HIS A 508 -40.67 42.07 -19.18
N SER A 509 -41.04 40.80 -19.38
CA SER A 509 -41.72 40.01 -18.35
C SER A 509 -40.83 39.79 -17.13
N LYS A 510 -39.54 39.49 -17.33
CA LYS A 510 -38.55 39.40 -16.25
C LYS A 510 -38.31 40.74 -15.55
N GLY A 511 -38.27 41.85 -16.30
CA GLY A 511 -38.20 43.20 -15.74
C GLY A 511 -39.39 43.51 -14.83
N LYS A 512 -40.60 43.07 -15.18
CA LYS A 512 -41.80 43.19 -14.31
C LYS A 512 -41.69 42.34 -13.03
N VAL A 513 -41.14 41.13 -13.11
CA VAL A 513 -40.88 40.29 -11.93
C VAL A 513 -39.84 40.94 -10.99
N LEU A 514 -38.78 41.51 -11.55
CA LEU A 514 -37.78 42.24 -10.77
C LEU A 514 -38.36 43.50 -10.11
N LEU A 515 -39.20 44.25 -10.84
CA LEU A 515 -39.90 45.42 -10.32
C LEU A 515 -40.83 45.05 -9.16
N SER A 516 -41.66 44.03 -9.31
CA SER A 516 -42.60 43.60 -8.26
C SER A 516 -41.87 43.08 -7.02
N TYR A 517 -40.74 42.39 -7.20
CA TYR A 517 -39.87 41.99 -6.10
C TYR A 517 -39.33 43.20 -5.33
N LEU A 518 -38.75 44.17 -6.03
CA LEU A 518 -38.18 45.38 -5.43
C LEU A 518 -39.24 46.25 -4.76
N GLU A 519 -40.44 46.30 -5.31
CA GLU A 519 -41.56 47.06 -4.75
C GLU A 519 -41.87 46.62 -3.31
N VAL A 520 -41.87 45.31 -3.06
CA VAL A 520 -42.11 44.72 -1.74
C VAL A 520 -40.85 44.77 -0.85
N ASN A 521 -39.66 44.63 -1.45
CA ASN A 521 -38.43 44.36 -0.70
C ASN A 521 -37.47 45.55 -0.53
N ALA A 522 -37.64 46.66 -1.26
CA ALA A 522 -36.69 47.80 -1.26
C ALA A 522 -36.38 48.35 0.14
N LEU A 523 -37.35 48.33 1.05
CA LEU A 523 -37.17 48.76 2.45
C LEU A 523 -36.08 47.96 3.19
N LYS A 524 -35.88 46.68 2.86
CA LYS A 524 -34.84 45.83 3.48
C LYS A 524 -33.42 46.28 3.09
N TRP A 525 -33.28 47.11 2.05
CA TRP A 525 -32.04 47.43 1.35
C TRP A 525 -31.68 48.91 1.45
N LEU A 526 -32.34 49.64 2.37
CA LEU A 526 -32.03 51.03 2.63
C LEU A 526 -30.73 51.17 3.44
N PRO A 527 -29.84 52.10 3.05
CA PRO A 527 -28.87 52.69 3.98
C PRO A 527 -29.67 53.34 5.12
N ASP A 528 -29.28 53.14 6.39
CA ASP A 528 -30.05 53.67 7.53
C ASP A 528 -30.47 55.14 7.31
N PRO A 529 -31.70 55.53 7.68
CA PRO A 529 -32.19 56.87 7.44
C PRO A 529 -31.27 57.87 8.15
N LEU A 530 -30.77 58.84 7.38
CA LEU A 530 -30.20 60.07 7.93
C LEU A 530 -31.26 60.72 8.82
N GLU A 531 -30.81 61.24 9.96
CA GLU A 531 -31.64 61.91 10.95
C GLU A 531 -32.51 62.98 10.27
N ASP A 532 -33.81 62.72 10.16
CA ASP A 532 -34.78 63.78 9.96
C ASP A 532 -35.93 63.59 10.95
N ASP A 533 -36.19 64.67 11.67
CA ASP A 533 -37.14 64.74 12.77
C ASP A 533 -38.56 64.51 12.23
N HIS A 534 -39.42 63.85 13.01
CA HIS A 534 -40.84 63.54 12.73
C HIS A 534 -41.21 62.14 12.23
N ARG A 535 -41.04 61.11 13.09
CA ARG A 535 -42.10 60.13 13.45
C ARG A 535 -41.61 59.14 14.50
N LYS A 536 -41.97 59.38 15.77
CA LYS A 536 -41.46 58.65 16.96
C LYS A 536 -42.00 57.22 17.15
N VAL A 537 -42.89 56.69 16.30
CA VAL A 537 -43.59 55.43 16.59
C VAL A 537 -42.94 54.17 15.97
N ASN A 538 -42.17 54.29 14.89
CA ASN A 538 -41.45 53.15 14.29
C ASN A 538 -40.09 52.84 14.95
N ARG A 539 -39.76 53.50 16.06
CA ARG A 539 -38.41 53.52 16.65
C ARG A 539 -37.99 52.24 17.37
N MET A 540 -38.93 51.37 17.76
CA MET A 540 -38.62 50.14 18.52
C MET A 540 -38.34 48.92 17.64
N PHE A 541 -38.95 48.78 16.46
CA PHE A 541 -38.74 47.62 15.58
C PHE A 541 -37.44 47.69 14.76
N LEU A 542 -36.91 48.90 14.48
CA LEU A 542 -35.70 49.09 13.66
C LEU A 542 -34.37 48.96 14.44
N ARG A 543 -34.39 49.14 15.76
CA ARG A 543 -33.17 49.12 16.60
C ARG A 543 -32.58 47.72 16.80
N ALA A 544 -33.38 46.66 16.73
CA ALA A 544 -32.89 45.30 16.85
C ALA A 544 -32.13 44.83 15.59
N ALA A 545 -32.46 45.37 14.40
CA ALA A 545 -31.89 44.96 13.12
C ALA A 545 -30.64 45.77 12.68
N SER A 546 -30.38 46.93 13.31
CA SER A 546 -29.34 47.88 12.89
C SER A 546 -28.10 47.91 13.79
N ALA A 547 -28.14 47.26 14.96
CA ALA A 547 -27.06 47.34 15.96
C ALA A 547 -25.72 46.68 15.57
N PHE A 548 -25.63 46.03 14.40
CA PHE A 548 -24.44 45.31 13.93
C PHE A 548 -23.93 45.71 12.53
N LYS A 549 -24.46 46.77 11.91
CA LYS A 549 -24.04 47.14 10.54
C LYS A 549 -22.72 47.92 10.55
N SER A 550 -21.68 47.35 9.93
CA SER A 550 -20.37 48.00 9.77
C SER A 550 -20.43 49.15 8.75
N ARG A 551 -19.53 50.14 8.87
CA ARG A 551 -19.44 51.26 7.90
C ARG A 551 -19.22 50.80 6.45
N HIS A 552 -18.61 49.63 6.23
CA HIS A 552 -18.38 49.07 4.90
C HIS A 552 -19.68 48.69 4.18
N PHE A 553 -20.65 48.10 4.91
CA PHE A 553 -21.92 47.66 4.35
C PHE A 553 -22.78 48.81 3.78
N LYS A 554 -22.64 50.02 4.33
CA LYS A 554 -23.35 51.21 3.84
C LYS A 554 -22.88 51.63 2.44
N SER A 555 -21.55 51.64 2.22
CA SER A 555 -20.97 51.99 0.92
C SER A 555 -21.34 50.97 -0.16
N ASP A 556 -21.48 49.69 0.21
CA ASP A 556 -21.84 48.64 -0.72
C ASP A 556 -23.31 48.72 -1.16
N LEU A 557 -24.23 49.13 -0.28
CA LEU A 557 -25.62 49.41 -0.66
C LEU A 557 -25.76 50.64 -1.57
N GLU A 558 -24.98 51.69 -1.34
CA GLU A 558 -24.96 52.86 -2.24
C GLU A 558 -24.44 52.49 -3.63
N LYS A 559 -23.38 51.68 -3.72
CA LYS A 559 -22.88 51.14 -4.99
C LYS A 559 -23.94 50.29 -5.69
N PHE A 560 -24.61 49.41 -4.95
CA PHE A 560 -25.70 48.58 -5.46
C PHE A 560 -26.81 49.42 -6.13
N TRP A 561 -27.35 50.41 -5.43
CA TRP A 561 -28.43 51.23 -5.99
C TRP A 561 -27.96 52.05 -7.18
N ASN A 562 -26.73 52.57 -7.15
CA ASN A 562 -26.14 53.27 -8.29
C ASN A 562 -25.98 52.35 -9.50
N GLU A 563 -25.54 51.12 -9.30
CA GLU A 563 -25.42 50.13 -10.37
C GLU A 563 -26.80 49.75 -10.93
N LEU A 564 -27.76 49.46 -10.07
CA LEU A 564 -29.12 49.10 -10.45
C LEU A 564 -29.82 50.20 -11.25
N ARG A 565 -29.52 51.49 -11.00
CA ARG A 565 -30.03 52.62 -11.78
C ARG A 565 -29.50 52.69 -13.21
N LEU A 566 -28.34 52.07 -13.47
CA LEU A 566 -27.64 52.14 -14.74
C LEU A 566 -27.92 50.95 -15.65
N ILE A 567 -28.31 49.79 -15.09
CA ILE A 567 -28.62 48.57 -15.85
C ILE A 567 -30.01 48.67 -16.47
N SER A 568 -30.14 48.25 -17.73
CA SER A 568 -31.39 48.28 -18.51
C SER A 568 -32.35 47.14 -18.16
N TRP A 569 -32.96 47.19 -16.97
CA TRP A 569 -33.90 46.16 -16.51
C TRP A 569 -35.35 46.63 -16.34
N CYS A 570 -35.58 47.94 -16.27
CA CYS A 570 -36.86 48.50 -15.88
C CYS A 570 -37.87 48.42 -17.04
N PRO A 571 -39.07 47.84 -16.87
CA PRO A 571 -40.05 47.67 -17.94
C PRO A 571 -40.65 49.01 -18.36
N VAL A 572 -40.81 49.26 -19.66
CA VAL A 572 -41.29 50.54 -20.19
C VAL A 572 -42.40 50.37 -21.23
N LEU A 573 -43.30 51.35 -21.28
CA LEU A 573 -44.33 51.42 -22.30
C LEU A 573 -43.69 51.71 -23.67
N ILE A 574 -44.08 50.95 -24.70
CA ILE A 574 -43.65 51.21 -26.08
C ILE A 574 -44.54 52.25 -26.76
N SER A 575 -45.83 52.21 -26.49
CA SER A 575 -46.82 53.03 -27.17
C SER A 575 -47.40 54.08 -26.23
N PRO A 576 -47.66 55.31 -26.72
CA PRO A 576 -48.25 56.35 -25.89
C PRO A 576 -49.70 55.96 -25.52
N PRO A 577 -50.11 56.09 -24.25
CA PRO A 577 -51.51 55.88 -23.84
C PRO A 577 -52.49 56.88 -24.49
N HIS A 578 -51.98 58.05 -24.89
CA HIS A 578 -52.73 59.11 -25.54
C HIS A 578 -52.04 59.55 -26.84
N MET A 579 -52.78 59.62 -27.94
CA MET A 579 -52.24 59.94 -29.27
C MET A 579 -51.58 61.32 -29.38
N SER A 580 -51.91 62.26 -28.49
CA SER A 580 -51.38 63.62 -28.47
C SER A 580 -50.03 63.78 -27.76
N LEU A 581 -49.56 62.73 -27.08
CA LEU A 581 -48.31 62.79 -26.34
C LEU A 581 -47.09 62.61 -27.27
N PRO A 582 -46.06 63.47 -27.13
CA PRO A 582 -44.77 63.21 -27.79
C PRO A 582 -44.16 61.95 -27.20
N TRP A 583 -43.64 61.07 -28.06
CA TRP A 583 -43.15 59.76 -27.64
C TRP A 583 -41.84 59.37 -28.35
N PRO A 584 -40.82 58.88 -27.63
CA PRO A 584 -39.52 58.53 -28.21
C PRO A 584 -39.61 57.27 -29.07
N THR A 585 -38.96 57.29 -30.23
CA THR A 585 -38.94 56.20 -31.23
C THR A 585 -38.07 54.98 -30.83
N VAL A 586 -37.85 54.77 -29.53
CA VAL A 586 -37.01 53.66 -29.04
C VAL A 586 -37.84 52.39 -28.87
N LEU A 587 -37.38 51.29 -29.46
CA LEU A 587 -38.10 50.00 -29.49
C LEU A 587 -37.78 49.09 -28.29
N SER A 588 -36.84 49.42 -27.41
CA SER A 588 -36.51 48.56 -26.28
C SER A 588 -37.65 48.53 -25.25
N LEU A 589 -38.08 47.32 -24.90
CA LEU A 589 -39.10 47.07 -23.87
C LEU A 589 -38.61 47.30 -22.43
N VAL A 590 -37.29 47.42 -22.24
CA VAL A 590 -36.66 47.73 -20.96
C VAL A 590 -35.69 48.89 -21.12
N ALA A 591 -35.44 49.63 -20.04
CA ALA A 591 -34.50 50.75 -19.99
C ALA A 591 -33.87 50.92 -18.60
N PRO A 592 -32.74 51.64 -18.47
CA PRO A 592 -32.16 51.96 -17.17
C PRO A 592 -33.11 52.82 -16.34
N PRO A 593 -33.33 52.54 -15.04
CA PRO A 593 -34.21 53.34 -14.19
C PRO A 593 -33.91 54.85 -14.20
N LYS A 594 -32.65 55.25 -14.42
CA LYS A 594 -32.24 56.66 -14.57
C LYS A 594 -32.92 57.40 -15.73
N LEU A 595 -33.31 56.67 -16.78
CA LEU A 595 -34.00 57.19 -17.97
C LEU A 595 -35.51 56.93 -17.96
N VAL A 596 -36.01 56.31 -16.89
CA VAL A 596 -37.42 55.94 -16.72
C VAL A 596 -38.06 56.86 -15.68
N ARG A 597 -39.32 57.22 -15.90
CA ARG A 597 -40.16 57.93 -14.92
C ARG A 597 -41.47 57.17 -14.68
N PRO A 598 -42.07 57.30 -13.47
CA PRO A 598 -43.35 56.70 -13.17
C PRO A 598 -44.47 57.24 -14.09
N TYR A 599 -45.56 56.49 -14.17
CA TYR A 599 -46.74 56.88 -14.96
C TYR A 599 -47.32 58.25 -14.55
N SER A 600 -47.18 58.67 -13.29
CA SER A 600 -47.64 59.99 -12.81
C SER A 600 -47.01 61.16 -13.57
N ASP A 601 -45.79 60.98 -14.08
CA ASP A 601 -45.01 62.02 -14.74
C ASP A 601 -45.19 62.03 -16.26
N LEU A 602 -46.09 61.19 -16.79
CA LEU A 602 -46.34 60.99 -18.22
C LEU A 602 -46.42 62.29 -19.01
N TRP A 603 -47.17 63.27 -18.52
CA TRP A 603 -47.37 64.56 -19.19
C TRP A 603 -46.17 65.52 -19.09
N LEU A 604 -45.25 65.27 -18.15
CA LEU A 604 -44.10 66.12 -17.87
C LEU A 604 -42.84 65.71 -18.64
N VAL A 605 -42.70 64.44 -19.02
CA VAL A 605 -41.41 63.88 -19.48
C VAL A 605 -41.47 62.97 -20.71
N SER A 606 -42.66 62.63 -21.21
CA SER A 606 -42.84 61.61 -22.27
C SER A 606 -42.08 61.86 -23.57
N ALA A 607 -41.69 63.08 -23.89
CA ALA A 607 -40.91 63.44 -25.07
C ALA A 607 -39.45 62.96 -24.99
N SER A 608 -38.86 62.94 -23.79
CA SER A 608 -37.41 62.79 -23.61
C SER A 608 -37.01 61.70 -22.60
N MET A 609 -37.95 61.15 -21.85
CA MET A 609 -37.75 60.02 -20.94
C MET A 609 -38.70 58.87 -21.27
N ARG A 610 -38.38 57.67 -20.78
CA ARG A 610 -39.24 56.48 -20.92
C ARG A 610 -40.23 56.42 -19.76
N ILE A 611 -41.41 55.85 -19.99
CA ILE A 611 -42.45 55.72 -18.97
C ILE A 611 -42.52 54.27 -18.48
N LEU A 612 -42.51 54.09 -17.16
CA LEU A 612 -42.61 52.80 -16.49
C LEU A 612 -43.89 52.06 -16.90
N ASP A 613 -43.76 50.80 -17.35
CA ASP A 613 -44.88 49.88 -17.51
C ASP A 613 -45.10 49.12 -16.19
N GLY A 614 -45.77 49.78 -15.24
CA GLY A 614 -46.06 49.25 -13.92
C GLY A 614 -46.32 50.37 -12.90
N GLU A 615 -46.78 50.00 -11.72
CA GLU A 615 -46.97 50.93 -10.61
C GLU A 615 -45.79 50.86 -9.64
N CYS A 616 -45.33 52.01 -9.16
CA CYS A 616 -44.39 52.11 -8.04
C CYS A 616 -45.04 52.90 -6.91
N SER A 617 -45.56 52.17 -5.93
CA SER A 617 -46.17 52.68 -4.70
C SER A 617 -45.15 52.80 -3.55
N SER A 618 -44.03 52.08 -3.64
CA SER A 618 -42.98 52.04 -2.65
C SER A 618 -42.16 53.33 -2.67
N SER A 619 -42.38 54.16 -1.65
CA SER A 619 -41.61 55.41 -1.46
C SER A 619 -40.11 55.15 -1.35
N ALA A 620 -39.71 54.01 -0.76
CA ALA A 620 -38.33 53.59 -0.65
C ALA A 620 -37.71 53.30 -2.02
N LEU A 621 -38.40 52.52 -2.87
CA LEU A 621 -37.92 52.21 -4.22
C LEU A 621 -37.86 53.47 -5.09
N SER A 622 -38.93 54.28 -5.08
CA SER A 622 -39.00 55.53 -5.83
C SER A 622 -37.87 56.50 -5.47
N HIS A 623 -37.57 56.64 -4.16
CA HIS A 623 -36.44 57.44 -3.71
C HIS A 623 -35.09 56.84 -4.17
N GLN A 624 -34.91 55.53 -4.01
CA GLN A 624 -33.65 54.87 -4.36
C GLN A 624 -33.42 54.72 -5.86
N LEU A 625 -34.42 54.84 -6.72
CA LEU A 625 -34.23 54.90 -8.18
C LEU A 625 -34.17 56.34 -8.71
N GLY A 626 -34.44 57.34 -7.86
CA GLY A 626 -34.41 58.76 -8.21
C GLY A 626 -35.71 59.29 -8.84
N TRP A 627 -36.80 58.51 -8.75
CA TRP A 627 -38.12 58.86 -9.28
C TRP A 627 -38.86 59.89 -8.42
N SER A 628 -38.54 59.98 -7.12
CA SER A 628 -39.12 60.97 -6.21
C SER A 628 -38.67 62.41 -6.47
N ASN A 629 -37.53 62.60 -7.14
CA ASN A 629 -37.01 63.93 -7.45
C ASN A 629 -37.79 64.53 -8.63
N PRO A 630 -38.09 65.84 -8.65
CA PRO A 630 -38.77 66.46 -9.78
C PRO A 630 -37.94 66.33 -11.08
N PRO A 631 -38.59 66.25 -12.26
CA PRO A 631 -37.87 66.25 -13.53
C PRO A 631 -37.00 67.50 -13.70
N GLY A 632 -35.85 67.35 -14.35
CA GLY A 632 -34.96 68.48 -14.62
C GLY A 632 -35.60 69.49 -15.57
N GLY A 633 -35.31 70.79 -15.40
CA GLY A 633 -35.91 71.85 -16.21
C GLY A 633 -35.70 71.69 -17.72
N SER A 634 -34.60 71.09 -18.16
CA SER A 634 -34.35 70.77 -19.58
C SER A 634 -35.30 69.70 -20.14
N VAL A 635 -35.67 68.70 -19.32
CA VAL A 635 -36.62 67.64 -19.68
C VAL A 635 -38.01 68.24 -19.87
N ILE A 636 -38.42 69.12 -18.94
CA ILE A 636 -39.71 69.82 -19.00
C ILE A 636 -39.77 70.77 -20.21
N ALA A 637 -38.68 71.51 -20.47
CA ALA A 637 -38.61 72.39 -21.64
C ALA A 637 -38.72 71.61 -22.96
N ALA A 638 -38.06 70.45 -23.06
CA ALA A 638 -38.18 69.56 -24.21
C ALA A 638 -39.61 69.02 -24.36
N GLN A 639 -40.27 68.66 -23.25
CA GLN A 639 -41.66 68.23 -23.25
C GLN A 639 -42.60 69.29 -23.81
N LEU A 640 -42.48 70.53 -23.33
CA LEU A 640 -43.30 71.65 -23.80
C LEU A 640 -43.06 71.96 -25.28
N LEU A 641 -41.80 71.88 -25.73
CA LEU A 641 -41.45 72.09 -27.13
C LEU A 641 -42.10 71.04 -28.05
N GLU A 642 -42.04 69.76 -27.68
CA GLU A 642 -42.62 68.69 -28.51
C GLU A 642 -44.15 68.67 -28.44
N LEU A 643 -44.75 68.97 -27.28
CA LEU A 643 -46.20 69.19 -27.19
C LEU A 643 -46.67 70.38 -28.04
N GLY A 644 -45.86 71.43 -28.13
CA GLY A 644 -46.14 72.60 -28.98
C GLY A 644 -46.12 72.26 -30.47
N LYS A 645 -45.13 71.48 -30.92
CA LYS A 645 -45.06 70.99 -32.32
C LYS A 645 -46.26 70.14 -32.71
N ASN A 646 -46.76 69.32 -31.78
CA ASN A 646 -47.93 68.48 -32.02
C ASN A 646 -49.26 69.26 -32.04
N ASN A 647 -49.26 70.54 -31.63
CA ASN A 647 -50.42 71.42 -31.55
C ASN A 647 -50.18 72.78 -32.24
N GLU A 648 -49.55 72.78 -33.43
CA GLU A 648 -49.21 74.01 -34.18
C GLU A 648 -50.42 74.88 -34.57
N ILE A 649 -51.66 74.37 -34.48
CA ILE A 649 -52.89 75.13 -34.75
C ILE A 649 -53.84 74.97 -33.56
N ILE A 650 -53.85 75.96 -32.67
CA ILE A 650 -54.95 76.15 -31.71
C ILE A 650 -56.03 76.91 -32.46
N SER A 651 -57.01 76.21 -33.04
CA SER A 651 -58.20 76.85 -33.60
C SER A 651 -59.09 77.32 -32.46
N ASP A 652 -59.11 78.64 -32.25
CA ASP A 652 -59.98 79.33 -31.28
C ASP A 652 -61.45 79.18 -31.73
N PRO A 653 -62.36 78.56 -30.95
CA PRO A 653 -63.75 78.38 -31.37
C PRO A 653 -64.59 79.66 -31.40
N PHE A 654 -64.04 80.82 -31.06
CA PHE A 654 -64.78 82.07 -30.92
C PHE A 654 -64.10 83.25 -31.60
N SER A 655 -64.19 83.34 -32.91
CA SER A 655 -64.03 84.65 -33.57
C SER A 655 -64.80 84.73 -34.89
N ASP A 656 -66.10 85.01 -34.79
CA ASP A 656 -66.80 85.87 -35.75
C ASP A 656 -67.98 86.57 -35.06
N GLY A 657 -67.90 87.92 -34.96
CA GLY A 657 -69.09 88.78 -34.92
C GLY A 657 -69.37 89.63 -33.67
N ASN A 658 -68.69 90.79 -33.58
CA ASN A 658 -69.13 92.06 -32.97
C ASN A 658 -69.28 92.21 -31.43
N GLY A 659 -68.28 92.86 -30.84
CA GLY A 659 -68.37 93.60 -29.57
C GLY A 659 -67.00 94.06 -29.08
N PHE A 660 -66.60 95.30 -29.36
CA PHE A 660 -65.33 95.86 -28.87
C PHE A 660 -65.42 96.22 -27.38
N GLY A 661 -64.60 95.57 -26.55
CA GLY A 661 -64.23 96.06 -25.22
C GLY A 661 -63.94 94.96 -24.20
N ASN A 662 -62.64 94.68 -23.99
CA ASN A 662 -62.01 93.87 -22.93
C ASN A 662 -62.04 92.34 -23.08
N ALA A 663 -60.85 91.77 -23.30
CA ALA A 663 -60.56 90.36 -23.06
C ALA A 663 -60.04 90.20 -21.61
N GLU A 664 -60.97 89.96 -20.69
CA GLU A 664 -60.74 88.96 -19.63
C GLU A 664 -61.05 87.57 -20.24
N ASP A 665 -60.60 86.49 -19.60
CA ASP A 665 -61.09 85.10 -19.81
C ASP A 665 -60.62 84.28 -21.03
N ILE A 666 -59.37 83.77 -20.98
CA ILE A 666 -59.02 82.44 -21.53
C ILE A 666 -58.07 81.73 -20.56
N PHE A 667 -58.59 81.32 -19.42
CA PHE A 667 -57.96 80.36 -18.49
C PHE A 667 -59.06 79.45 -17.94
N TYR A 668 -59.69 78.66 -18.82
CA TYR A 668 -60.51 77.53 -18.40
C TYR A 668 -60.37 76.41 -19.43
N LEU A 669 -59.28 75.64 -19.28
CA LEU A 669 -59.25 74.23 -19.64
C LEU A 669 -59.12 73.47 -18.32
N ASP A 670 -60.20 72.77 -17.98
CA ASP A 670 -60.34 71.95 -16.78
C ASP A 670 -59.15 71.00 -16.61
N GLY A 671 -58.51 71.07 -15.45
CA GLY A 671 -57.61 70.02 -14.97
C GLY A 671 -56.30 70.48 -14.32
N LEU A 672 -55.95 71.77 -14.38
CA LEU A 672 -54.79 72.32 -13.65
C LEU A 672 -55.24 72.99 -12.35
N ALA A 673 -55.63 72.18 -11.38
CA ALA A 673 -55.41 72.51 -9.98
C ALA A 673 -54.18 71.72 -9.50
N TRP A 674 -53.46 72.25 -8.51
CA TRP A 674 -52.23 71.72 -7.90
C TRP A 674 -50.91 72.22 -8.51
N PHE A 675 -50.69 73.54 -8.39
CA PHE A 675 -49.39 74.04 -7.95
C PHE A 675 -49.59 74.64 -6.55
N GLY A 676 -49.08 73.93 -5.54
CA GLY A 676 -49.05 74.27 -4.13
C GLY A 676 -48.10 73.32 -3.42
#